data_AF-A0A226E9A3-F1
#
_entry.id   AF-A0A226E9A3-F1
#
_cell.length_a   1.000
_cell.length_b   1.000
_cell.length_c   1.000
_cell.angle_alpha   90.00
_cell.angle_beta   90.00
_cell.angle_gamma   90.00
#
_symmetry.space_group_name_H-M   'P 1'
#
loop_
_entity.id
_entity.type
_entity.pdbx_description
1 polymer ?
#
loop_
_entity_poly.entity_id
_entity_poly.type
_entity_poly.pdbx_seq_one_letter_code
_entity_poly.pdbx_strand_id
1 'polypeptide(L)'
;MTDQTYDAKIRALKYGETHKISEFLGKGAFGWVFKYQTYSQIDPLIQSSSAFSAVKYILPNKDPADSCAGTSTSTDQEIEQREFENSVKKRHKNILGVGDYNEQILLLDDIPSYFGTSESDVTALKELVARCIDIACMEGSIKIRRLTMTLCGKDLRQWLAYVQEVREIPYLENQRCGIICGILNGLNYLHGQHVLHRDLKPENIFFSVSSPEEWLLPVKIADFGLSRDLEEESPSKDGVADNLSCVGTASYMAPEVTSGNYTFQADLFSLGLIIWEIFQPIVENERKELFWKLVHCGDTSVVQITTTGVKELIVALTKANVEHRLASIEYVNVTITDDDEIFPNNAAELQICLETQETIILAEVEYSGHFEVNRTGVTIKGQGEKSVIKYKEYQESAVLEISGHDCFLHDFYVSAEERGVFGIYVTGDDNIFSNMTVAGGNYGCFIMSSGNNFYDFNVASTKSGVEVYGDQNIFNRVNIENVAQSGIIIFGSNVFIDNFRFSYGNSETAPSLFSYGLAIKAQSHDCEIRSSNCCAVKIEGHSHTLRDVECGHIIEISNVSGNRHQLKRCKGNICHTDDASIIPIKDNHGNEFSIYSRGLDLQERLENCTSGDVIQLEEGIYSGGFVIAKNNITLKGVGDGTKISCVSHIDTIGLSIMSNDCTISDLQFVTPFEETSGMRVTGTNNVIKNVFFRGGSGVVIDGSENQIRNLQYNKVPKLPGVITCGVLIHSGKSNNVENFTCDATHWSKITFGLLVGKETSLSTLSNCRFGRGTIEGSCHTMTDIEASLSLKLFGQGHTLTKCTSNHLRTDKIQKSMTDCDFTTTELVESEEIGTEKEEETLIASSSESPQSRPHEGIDRIPLNSKELLECLLNCSPGDTIILREGLYEGHFGVMKPSVKIQGAGKFLTILQNPLSTGGKNYVLSVAGNECTISDLCIVATGRTGGLLLHGSGNLARNLAFLGGEKGVEIRGRNNKLSDIKVEDSMWGVYCRGDGNEMENLEMENVSDIGVMISGSCNNALKSARFLNSACGVEVRGNGNTLCDVIYRKGSHGGSSVGVRILAGGGNTLDNLKCEGVQRWKTDLGLELESQSIHARITNSVCERVRIAGHEHNMKNVDFGVRLTLEGIGHSFEDCKALQVVDIKGENVDISGVDIQEEDCHDLLEVHKEIILLRGQTHNRTGTKSGHEFRGVIQLLRK
;
A
#
# COMPACT_ATOMS: atom_id res chain seq x y z
N MET A 1 -33.91 -27.18 14.48
CA MET A 1 -32.51 -27.59 14.41
C MET A 1 -32.39 -28.90 15.19
N THR A 2 -32.61 -30.09 14.63
CA THR A 2 -31.79 -30.88 13.68
C THR A 2 -30.47 -31.38 14.26
N ASP A 3 -30.53 -32.62 14.77
CA ASP A 3 -29.60 -33.51 15.50
C ASP A 3 -28.10 -33.62 15.11
N GLN A 4 -27.52 -32.70 14.33
CA GLN A 4 -26.14 -32.87 13.84
C GLN A 4 -25.06 -32.77 14.94
N THR A 5 -25.27 -31.97 15.99
CA THR A 5 -24.31 -31.78 17.08
C THR A 5 -24.27 -32.92 18.09
N TYR A 6 -25.37 -33.66 18.26
CA TYR A 6 -25.42 -34.83 19.13
C TYR A 6 -24.65 -36.00 18.51
N ASP A 7 -24.89 -36.24 17.22
CA ASP A 7 -24.28 -37.32 16.46
C ASP A 7 -22.76 -37.09 16.25
N ALA A 8 -22.34 -35.84 16.01
CA ALA A 8 -20.93 -35.47 15.95
C ALA A 8 -20.17 -35.72 17.28
N LYS A 9 -20.82 -35.51 18.44
CA LYS A 9 -20.22 -35.81 19.76
C LYS A 9 -20.04 -37.30 19.98
N ILE A 10 -20.98 -38.14 19.53
CA ILE A 10 -20.84 -39.61 19.59
C ILE A 10 -19.70 -40.10 18.69
N ARG A 11 -19.57 -39.56 17.47
CA ARG A 11 -18.44 -39.87 16.56
C ARG A 11 -17.09 -39.50 17.19
N ALA A 12 -16.98 -38.30 17.76
CA ALA A 12 -15.76 -37.83 18.45
C ALA A 12 -15.36 -38.74 19.63
N LEU A 13 -16.34 -39.17 20.43
CA LEU A 13 -16.14 -40.07 21.59
C LEU A 13 -15.73 -41.49 21.20
N LYS A 14 -16.08 -41.96 19.99
CA LYS A 14 -15.86 -43.34 19.56
C LYS A 14 -14.65 -43.50 18.62
N TYR A 15 -14.34 -42.49 17.79
CA TYR A 15 -13.31 -42.57 16.74
C TYR A 15 -12.30 -41.41 16.74
N GLY A 16 -12.35 -40.48 17.70
CA GLY A 16 -11.30 -39.49 17.96
C GLY A 16 -11.30 -38.23 17.10
N GLU A 17 -12.02 -38.16 15.98
CA GLU A 17 -12.03 -36.98 15.09
C GLU A 17 -13.43 -36.68 14.53
N THR A 18 -13.77 -35.40 14.40
CA THR A 18 -14.89 -34.95 13.57
C THR A 18 -14.38 -34.55 12.20
N HIS A 19 -14.99 -35.11 11.16
CA HIS A 19 -14.61 -34.86 9.77
C HIS A 19 -15.85 -34.75 8.87
N LYS A 20 -15.68 -34.10 7.71
CA LYS A 20 -16.70 -33.96 6.68
C LYS A 20 -16.13 -34.38 5.32
N ILE A 21 -16.89 -35.25 4.63
CA ILE A 21 -16.68 -35.61 3.23
C ILE A 21 -17.60 -34.71 2.39
N SER A 22 -17.06 -33.99 1.39
CA SER A 22 -17.81 -32.99 0.63
C SER A 22 -17.95 -33.29 -0.87
N GLU A 23 -16.99 -33.98 -1.48
CA GLU A 23 -16.88 -34.10 -2.94
C GLU A 23 -16.17 -35.41 -3.29
N PHE A 24 -16.56 -36.06 -4.38
CA PHE A 24 -15.86 -37.25 -4.91
C PHE A 24 -14.82 -36.82 -5.94
N LEU A 25 -13.56 -37.20 -5.73
CA LEU A 25 -12.43 -36.78 -6.56
C LEU A 25 -11.99 -37.84 -7.57
N GLY A 26 -12.22 -39.12 -7.29
CA GLY A 26 -11.90 -40.21 -8.21
C GLY A 26 -11.75 -41.58 -7.54
N LYS A 27 -11.53 -42.63 -8.34
CA LYS A 27 -11.31 -44.00 -7.87
C LYS A 27 -9.95 -44.48 -8.40
N GLY A 28 -9.02 -44.77 -7.49
CA GLY A 28 -7.70 -45.32 -7.80
C GLY A 28 -7.69 -46.86 -7.73
N ALA A 29 -6.52 -47.46 -7.92
CA ALA A 29 -6.36 -48.92 -8.08
C ALA A 29 -7.10 -49.79 -7.02
N PHE A 30 -7.12 -49.36 -5.74
CA PHE A 30 -7.74 -50.11 -4.64
C PHE A 30 -8.64 -49.26 -3.72
N GLY A 31 -9.03 -48.05 -4.13
CA GLY A 31 -9.73 -47.14 -3.21
C GLY A 31 -10.46 -45.94 -3.82
N TRP A 32 -11.36 -45.37 -3.03
CA TRP A 32 -12.18 -44.21 -3.38
C TRP A 32 -11.61 -42.93 -2.75
N VAL A 33 -11.41 -41.90 -3.56
CA VAL A 33 -10.82 -40.62 -3.16
C VAL A 33 -11.91 -39.56 -3.05
N PHE A 34 -11.94 -38.86 -1.91
CA PHE A 34 -12.87 -37.77 -1.64
C PHE A 34 -12.16 -36.53 -1.11
N LYS A 35 -12.79 -35.37 -1.24
CA LYS A 35 -12.39 -34.14 -0.57
C LYS A 35 -12.83 -34.20 0.89
N TYR A 36 -11.88 -33.88 1.76
CA TYR A 36 -11.92 -34.16 3.18
C TYR A 36 -11.61 -32.89 3.97
N GLN A 37 -12.42 -32.63 5.00
CA GLN A 37 -12.24 -31.50 5.92
C GLN A 37 -12.23 -32.04 7.35
N THR A 38 -11.11 -31.88 8.04
CA THR A 38 -10.95 -32.23 9.47
C THR A 38 -11.23 -31.03 10.36
N TYR A 39 -11.85 -31.27 11.51
CA TYR A 39 -12.01 -30.26 12.56
C TYR A 39 -11.19 -30.71 13.79
N SER A 40 -10.22 -29.90 14.21
CA SER A 40 -9.35 -30.21 15.36
C SER A 40 -10.08 -30.08 16.69
N GLN A 41 -9.86 -31.02 17.63
CA GLN A 41 -10.48 -31.00 18.97
C GLN A 41 -9.88 -29.96 19.96
N ILE A 42 -9.30 -28.87 19.47
CA ILE A 42 -8.75 -27.80 20.32
C ILE A 42 -9.64 -26.57 20.20
N ASP A 43 -10.43 -26.34 21.25
CA ASP A 43 -11.21 -25.14 21.56
C ASP A 43 -12.19 -24.62 20.47
N PRO A 44 -13.52 -24.68 20.68
CA PRO A 44 -14.51 -24.13 19.74
C PRO A 44 -14.31 -22.64 19.39
N LEU A 45 -13.53 -21.90 20.19
CA LEU A 45 -13.25 -20.47 20.03
C LEU A 45 -12.01 -20.16 19.16
N ILE A 46 -11.30 -21.16 18.61
CA ILE A 46 -10.20 -20.96 17.66
C ILE A 46 -10.45 -21.74 16.37
N GLN A 47 -11.27 -21.18 15.46
CA GLN A 47 -11.34 -21.67 14.07
C GLN A 47 -10.15 -21.13 13.25
N SER A 48 -8.94 -21.57 13.59
CA SER A 48 -7.78 -21.42 12.71
C SER A 48 -7.91 -22.36 11.51
N SER A 49 -8.05 -21.80 10.31
CA SER A 49 -7.87 -22.44 8.99
C SER A 49 -8.28 -23.93 8.90
N SER A 50 -9.53 -24.22 8.51
CA SER A 50 -9.90 -25.59 8.13
C SER A 50 -9.20 -25.99 6.83
N ALA A 51 -8.09 -26.71 6.93
CA ALA A 51 -7.36 -27.20 5.77
C ALA A 51 -8.19 -28.26 5.02
N PHE A 52 -8.33 -28.11 3.70
CA PHE A 52 -8.87 -29.16 2.84
C PHE A 52 -7.78 -30.15 2.46
N SER A 53 -8.09 -31.43 2.56
CA SER A 53 -7.24 -32.55 2.14
C SER A 53 -7.99 -33.44 1.15
N ALA A 54 -7.29 -34.35 0.49
CA ALA A 54 -7.90 -35.53 -0.10
C ALA A 54 -7.86 -36.69 0.91
N VAL A 55 -8.84 -37.58 0.88
CA VAL A 55 -8.82 -38.84 1.64
C VAL A 55 -9.07 -40.00 0.69
N LYS A 56 -8.21 -41.02 0.71
CA LYS A 56 -8.38 -42.30 0.00
C LYS A 56 -8.83 -43.35 1.00
N TYR A 57 -10.02 -43.92 0.79
CA TYR A 57 -10.50 -45.09 1.52
C TYR A 57 -10.18 -46.35 0.72
N ILE A 58 -9.38 -47.24 1.30
CA ILE A 58 -8.94 -48.50 0.71
C ILE A 58 -9.68 -49.63 1.44
N LEU A 59 -10.32 -50.52 0.65
CA LEU A 59 -11.03 -51.69 1.14
C LEU A 59 -10.26 -52.97 0.77
N PRO A 60 -10.26 -54.02 1.62
CA PRO A 60 -9.64 -55.30 1.31
C PRO A 60 -10.33 -55.95 0.12
N ASN A 61 -9.56 -56.29 -0.92
CA ASN A 61 -10.12 -56.74 -2.18
C ASN A 61 -10.72 -58.17 -2.10
N LYS A 62 -12.04 -58.29 -2.30
CA LYS A 62 -12.78 -59.55 -2.53
C LYS A 62 -14.00 -59.33 -3.43
N ASP A 63 -13.82 -58.71 -4.60
CA ASP A 63 -14.91 -58.66 -5.59
C ASP A 63 -15.08 -60.07 -6.23
N PRO A 64 -16.24 -60.77 -6.07
CA PRO A 64 -16.37 -62.15 -6.56
C PRO A 64 -16.39 -62.28 -8.08
N ALA A 65 -16.56 -61.16 -8.79
CA ALA A 65 -16.80 -61.11 -10.24
C ALA A 65 -15.53 -61.37 -11.09
N ASP A 66 -14.34 -61.08 -10.58
CA ASP A 66 -13.07 -61.24 -11.32
C ASP A 66 -12.44 -62.65 -11.18
N SER A 67 -13.18 -63.61 -10.61
CA SER A 67 -12.73 -64.98 -10.29
C SER A 67 -12.47 -65.91 -11.50
N CYS A 68 -12.23 -65.37 -12.70
CA CYS A 68 -11.90 -66.12 -13.91
C CYS A 68 -10.41 -66.46 -14.09
N ALA A 69 -9.51 -65.99 -13.20
CA ALA A 69 -8.10 -66.37 -13.17
C ALA A 69 -7.74 -66.95 -11.78
N GLY A 70 -7.47 -68.25 -11.71
CA GLY A 70 -7.24 -68.96 -10.44
C GLY A 70 -5.84 -68.76 -9.82
N THR A 71 -5.50 -67.53 -9.41
CA THR A 71 -4.45 -67.09 -8.45
C THR A 71 -4.73 -65.62 -8.06
N SER A 72 -4.52 -65.14 -6.84
CA SER A 72 -4.03 -65.75 -5.59
C SER A 72 -4.42 -64.89 -4.37
N THR A 73 -4.79 -65.49 -3.23
CA THR A 73 -5.34 -64.73 -2.07
C THR A 73 -4.31 -63.99 -1.19
N SER A 74 -3.01 -64.03 -1.52
CA SER A 74 -1.95 -63.34 -0.78
C SER A 74 -1.44 -62.07 -1.47
N THR A 75 -1.48 -62.02 -2.80
CA THR A 75 -0.86 -60.95 -3.61
C THR A 75 -1.52 -59.59 -3.40
N ASP A 76 -2.85 -59.54 -3.36
CA ASP A 76 -3.59 -58.27 -3.26
C ASP A 76 -3.35 -57.58 -1.92
N GLN A 77 -3.28 -58.34 -0.82
CA GLN A 77 -2.98 -57.80 0.52
C GLN A 77 -1.56 -57.24 0.61
N GLU A 78 -0.59 -57.86 -0.07
CA GLU A 78 0.77 -57.34 -0.16
C GLU A 78 0.85 -56.09 -1.03
N ILE A 79 0.08 -56.00 -2.12
CA ILE A 79 0.03 -54.84 -3.01
C ILE A 79 -0.60 -53.64 -2.27
N GLU A 80 -1.73 -53.84 -1.59
CA GLU A 80 -2.36 -52.82 -0.73
C GLU A 80 -1.39 -52.30 0.35
N GLN A 81 -0.63 -53.21 0.99
CA GLN A 81 0.35 -52.86 2.03
C GLN A 81 1.56 -52.10 1.46
N ARG A 82 2.06 -52.50 0.27
CA ARG A 82 3.17 -51.83 -0.42
C ARG A 82 2.78 -50.43 -0.91
N GLU A 83 1.60 -50.26 -1.51
CA GLU A 83 1.07 -48.94 -1.87
C GLU A 83 1.07 -48.01 -0.66
N PHE A 84 0.55 -48.52 0.46
CA PHE A 84 0.45 -47.79 1.71
C PHE A 84 1.84 -47.37 2.24
N GLU A 85 2.78 -48.30 2.35
CA GLU A 85 4.12 -48.01 2.89
C GLU A 85 4.92 -47.07 1.98
N ASN A 86 4.85 -47.24 0.66
CA ASN A 86 5.54 -46.39 -0.29
C ASN A 86 4.94 -44.99 -0.39
N SER A 87 3.63 -44.84 -0.17
CA SER A 87 2.99 -43.53 -0.11
C SER A 87 3.34 -42.76 1.19
N VAL A 88 3.48 -43.44 2.33
CA VAL A 88 3.77 -42.79 3.63
C VAL A 88 5.25 -42.45 3.84
N LYS A 89 6.18 -43.30 3.40
CA LYS A 89 7.62 -43.16 3.69
C LYS A 89 8.32 -42.06 2.87
N LYS A 90 7.73 -41.61 1.76
CA LYS A 90 8.40 -40.80 0.74
C LYS A 90 7.92 -39.33 0.81
N ARG A 91 8.85 -38.36 0.80
CA ARG A 91 8.56 -36.92 0.93
C ARG A 91 9.42 -36.10 -0.03
N HIS A 92 8.80 -35.50 -1.03
CA HIS A 92 9.48 -34.66 -2.02
C HIS A 92 8.48 -33.68 -2.68
N LYS A 93 8.94 -32.50 -3.15
CA LYS A 93 8.03 -31.43 -3.65
C LYS A 93 7.20 -31.85 -4.87
N ASN A 94 7.75 -32.72 -5.72
CA ASN A 94 7.11 -33.31 -6.90
C ASN A 94 6.49 -34.70 -6.66
N ILE A 95 6.31 -35.10 -5.40
CA ILE A 95 5.58 -36.32 -5.03
C ILE A 95 4.32 -35.91 -4.28
N LEU A 96 3.22 -36.65 -4.46
CA LEU A 96 1.97 -36.42 -3.73
C LEU A 96 2.20 -36.60 -2.22
N GLY A 97 1.99 -35.53 -1.45
CA GLY A 97 2.20 -35.54 -0.01
C GLY A 97 1.14 -36.38 0.72
N VAL A 98 1.59 -37.24 1.63
CA VAL A 98 0.72 -37.99 2.55
C VAL A 98 0.84 -37.40 3.95
N GLY A 99 -0.32 -37.12 4.56
CA GLY A 99 -0.44 -36.45 5.85
C GLY A 99 -0.61 -37.41 7.03
N ASP A 100 -1.70 -38.18 7.01
CA ASP A 100 -2.10 -39.05 8.13
C ASP A 100 -2.65 -40.40 7.61
N TYR A 101 -2.56 -41.44 8.46
CA TYR A 101 -3.07 -42.77 8.19
C TYR A 101 -3.81 -43.36 9.37
N ASN A 102 -4.96 -43.99 9.10
CA ASN A 102 -5.70 -44.75 10.08
C ASN A 102 -6.14 -46.11 9.51
N GLU A 103 -5.90 -47.17 10.27
CA GLU A 103 -6.41 -48.52 9.99
C GLU A 103 -7.44 -48.89 11.05
N GLN A 104 -8.66 -49.21 10.64
CA GLN A 104 -9.77 -49.46 11.56
C GLN A 104 -10.56 -50.72 11.18
N ILE A 105 -11.05 -51.42 12.20
CA ILE A 105 -12.03 -52.51 12.05
C ILE A 105 -13.39 -51.94 12.45
N LEU A 106 -14.39 -52.08 11.57
CA LEU A 106 -15.75 -51.62 11.76
C LEU A 106 -16.71 -52.81 11.84
N LEU A 107 -17.58 -52.82 12.85
CA LEU A 107 -18.74 -53.71 12.87
C LEU A 107 -19.86 -53.13 12.00
N LEU A 108 -20.86 -53.95 11.67
CA LEU A 108 -22.00 -53.52 10.83
C LEU A 108 -22.68 -52.24 11.34
N ASP A 109 -22.89 -52.14 12.65
CA ASP A 109 -23.53 -50.99 13.32
C ASP A 109 -22.64 -49.73 13.32
N ASP A 110 -21.33 -49.86 13.07
CA ASP A 110 -20.36 -48.77 13.14
C ASP A 110 -20.27 -48.00 11.81
N ILE A 111 -20.52 -48.67 10.68
CA ILE A 111 -20.27 -48.14 9.33
C ILE A 111 -20.98 -46.80 9.05
N PRO A 112 -22.30 -46.62 9.33
CA PRO A 112 -22.96 -45.35 9.05
C PRO A 112 -22.38 -44.19 9.89
N SER A 113 -21.97 -44.49 11.13
CA SER A 113 -21.36 -43.51 12.04
C SER A 113 -19.92 -43.13 11.64
N TYR A 114 -19.18 -44.06 11.03
CA TYR A 114 -17.80 -43.85 10.57
C TYR A 114 -17.73 -42.90 9.37
N PHE A 115 -18.60 -43.08 8.38
CA PHE A 115 -18.70 -42.19 7.20
C PHE A 115 -19.62 -40.98 7.42
N GLY A 116 -20.28 -40.89 8.57
CA GLY A 116 -21.12 -39.75 8.96
C GLY A 116 -22.45 -39.62 8.20
N THR A 117 -23.01 -40.74 7.73
CA THR A 117 -24.18 -40.74 6.82
C THR A 117 -25.51 -40.79 7.57
N SER A 118 -26.17 -39.63 7.69
CA SER A 118 -27.63 -39.55 7.72
C SER A 118 -28.20 -39.03 6.39
N GLU A 119 -27.59 -37.98 5.81
CA GLU A 119 -27.99 -37.38 4.53
C GLU A 119 -26.76 -36.88 3.73
N SER A 120 -26.09 -37.76 2.96
CA SER A 120 -24.99 -37.36 2.07
C SER A 120 -25.41 -37.41 0.59
N ASP A 121 -25.27 -36.31 -0.16
CA ASP A 121 -25.64 -36.26 -1.58
C ASP A 121 -24.61 -36.89 -2.52
N VAL A 122 -23.41 -37.21 -2.01
CA VAL A 122 -22.34 -37.82 -2.80
C VAL A 122 -22.66 -39.29 -3.11
N THR A 123 -23.16 -39.57 -4.32
CA THR A 123 -23.52 -40.92 -4.81
C THR A 123 -22.40 -41.94 -4.63
N ALA A 124 -21.15 -41.56 -4.91
CA ALA A 124 -19.98 -42.41 -4.71
C ALA A 124 -19.75 -42.85 -3.25
N LEU A 125 -20.09 -41.99 -2.28
CA LEU A 125 -19.98 -42.33 -0.86
C LEU A 125 -21.06 -43.34 -0.45
N LYS A 126 -22.28 -43.23 -1.00
CA LYS A 126 -23.35 -44.22 -0.82
C LYS A 126 -22.93 -45.60 -1.35
N GLU A 127 -22.26 -45.67 -2.51
CA GLU A 127 -21.74 -46.93 -3.06
C GLU A 127 -20.63 -47.53 -2.18
N LEU A 128 -19.68 -46.71 -1.69
CA LEU A 128 -18.64 -47.15 -0.77
C LEU A 128 -19.24 -47.72 0.53
N VAL A 129 -20.21 -47.02 1.12
CA VAL A 129 -20.91 -47.45 2.35
C VAL A 129 -21.67 -48.75 2.13
N ALA A 130 -22.35 -48.91 1.00
CA ALA A 130 -23.04 -50.16 0.65
C ALA A 130 -22.07 -51.34 0.57
N ARG A 131 -20.94 -51.20 -0.15
CA ARG A 131 -19.90 -52.24 -0.20
C ARG A 131 -19.33 -52.58 1.17
N CYS A 132 -19.16 -51.59 2.05
CA CYS A 132 -18.70 -51.83 3.43
C CYS A 132 -19.72 -52.67 4.22
N ILE A 133 -21.01 -52.36 4.08
CA ILE A 133 -22.12 -53.08 4.71
C ILE A 133 -22.17 -54.53 4.22
N ASP A 134 -22.05 -54.76 2.91
CA ASP A 134 -22.10 -56.11 2.32
C ASP A 134 -20.97 -57.00 2.87
N ILE A 135 -19.72 -56.50 2.87
CA ILE A 135 -18.56 -57.23 3.40
C ILE A 135 -18.72 -57.50 4.91
N ALA A 136 -19.14 -56.51 5.70
CA ALA A 136 -19.35 -56.68 7.13
C ALA A 136 -20.50 -57.65 7.45
N CYS A 137 -21.54 -57.73 6.62
CA CYS A 137 -22.59 -58.75 6.74
C CYS A 137 -22.07 -60.17 6.49
N MET A 138 -21.08 -60.34 5.61
CA MET A 138 -20.51 -61.65 5.26
C MET A 138 -19.43 -62.11 6.25
N GLU A 139 -18.56 -61.20 6.72
CA GLU A 139 -17.38 -61.54 7.54
C GLU A 139 -17.50 -61.10 9.01
N GLY A 140 -18.62 -60.48 9.40
CA GLY A 140 -18.90 -59.99 10.76
C GLY A 140 -18.24 -58.66 11.11
N SER A 141 -17.24 -58.23 10.33
CA SER A 141 -16.59 -56.93 10.41
C SER A 141 -15.92 -56.60 9.08
N ILE A 142 -15.65 -55.31 8.83
CA ILE A 142 -14.79 -54.88 7.72
C ILE A 142 -13.57 -54.16 8.25
N LYS A 143 -12.40 -54.51 7.72
CA LYS A 143 -11.16 -53.76 7.90
C LYS A 143 -11.10 -52.66 6.83
N ILE A 144 -10.90 -51.40 7.22
CA ILE A 144 -10.78 -50.25 6.32
C ILE A 144 -9.50 -49.48 6.60
N ARG A 145 -8.86 -48.98 5.54
CA ARG A 145 -7.70 -48.09 5.63
C ARG A 145 -8.05 -46.70 5.08
N ARG A 146 -7.70 -45.66 5.83
CA ARG A 146 -7.89 -44.25 5.52
C ARG A 146 -6.52 -43.60 5.32
N LEU A 147 -6.28 -43.04 4.13
CA LEU A 147 -5.05 -42.30 3.81
C LEU A 147 -5.41 -40.84 3.53
N THR A 148 -4.95 -39.91 4.37
CA THR A 148 -5.11 -38.47 4.17
C THR A 148 -3.94 -37.93 3.36
N MET A 149 -4.22 -37.17 2.30
CA MET A 149 -3.24 -36.73 1.29
C MET A 149 -3.41 -35.23 1.00
N THR A 150 -2.36 -34.58 0.51
CA THR A 150 -2.42 -33.20 0.03
C THR A 150 -3.44 -33.08 -1.10
N LEU A 151 -4.39 -32.16 -0.99
CA LEU A 151 -5.32 -31.87 -2.08
C LEU A 151 -4.55 -31.26 -3.26
N CYS A 152 -4.72 -31.82 -4.45
CA CYS A 152 -4.10 -31.33 -5.68
C CYS A 152 -5.16 -30.79 -6.64
N GLY A 153 -4.70 -30.10 -7.69
CA GLY A 153 -5.54 -29.60 -8.77
C GLY A 153 -5.87 -30.70 -9.79
N LYS A 154 -6.12 -30.27 -11.03
CA LYS A 154 -6.38 -31.15 -12.17
C LYS A 154 -5.17 -32.01 -12.54
N ASP A 155 -5.39 -33.09 -13.29
CA ASP A 155 -4.33 -33.99 -13.77
C ASP A 155 -3.76 -33.56 -15.14
N LEU A 156 -2.63 -34.15 -15.54
CA LEU A 156 -1.95 -33.87 -16.80
C LEU A 156 -2.74 -34.37 -18.02
N ARG A 157 -3.60 -35.40 -17.90
CA ARG A 157 -4.50 -35.80 -19.00
C ARG A 157 -5.51 -34.70 -19.28
N GLN A 158 -6.09 -34.11 -18.23
CA GLN A 158 -7.02 -32.99 -18.35
C GLN A 158 -6.34 -31.75 -18.96
N TRP A 159 -5.07 -31.49 -18.61
CA TRP A 159 -4.28 -30.43 -19.26
C TRP A 159 -4.03 -30.72 -20.75
N LEU A 160 -3.64 -31.95 -21.10
CA LEU A 160 -3.44 -32.36 -22.50
C LEU A 160 -4.72 -32.21 -23.34
N ALA A 161 -5.90 -32.48 -22.76
CA ALA A 161 -7.18 -32.24 -23.43
C ALA A 161 -7.44 -30.74 -23.63
N TYR A 162 -7.21 -29.92 -22.60
CA TYR A 162 -7.34 -28.45 -22.69
C TYR A 162 -6.42 -27.85 -23.78
N VAL A 163 -5.18 -28.31 -23.88
CA VAL A 163 -4.20 -27.85 -24.89
C VAL A 163 -4.58 -28.30 -26.32
N GLN A 164 -5.42 -29.33 -26.50
CA GLN A 164 -5.96 -29.69 -27.82
C GLN A 164 -7.06 -28.73 -28.30
N GLU A 165 -7.78 -28.09 -27.38
CA GLU A 165 -8.87 -27.16 -27.71
C GLU A 165 -8.36 -25.72 -27.96
N VAL A 166 -7.28 -25.31 -27.28
CA VAL A 166 -6.73 -23.95 -27.34
C VAL A 166 -5.60 -23.85 -28.38
N ARG A 167 -5.84 -23.11 -29.47
CA ARG A 167 -4.83 -22.87 -30.51
C ARG A 167 -3.80 -21.82 -30.09
N GLU A 168 -2.53 -22.23 -30.11
CA GLU A 168 -1.27 -21.44 -30.00
C GLU A 168 -1.33 -20.16 -29.14
N ILE A 169 -0.91 -20.31 -27.88
CA ILE A 169 -0.58 -19.19 -26.97
C ILE A 169 0.90 -19.31 -26.57
N PRO A 170 1.71 -18.23 -26.60
CA PRO A 170 3.14 -18.27 -26.25
C PRO A 170 3.48 -18.82 -24.86
N TYR A 171 2.53 -18.83 -23.93
CA TYR A 171 2.70 -19.31 -22.55
C TYR A 171 2.90 -20.84 -22.43
N LEU A 172 2.50 -21.62 -23.44
CA LEU A 172 2.49 -23.08 -23.35
C LEU A 172 3.90 -23.70 -23.27
N GLU A 173 4.93 -23.08 -23.85
CA GLU A 173 6.28 -23.67 -23.89
C GLU A 173 6.93 -23.70 -22.50
N ASN A 174 6.85 -22.61 -21.74
CA ASN A 174 7.33 -22.56 -20.35
C ASN A 174 6.57 -23.55 -19.46
N GLN A 175 5.25 -23.71 -19.68
CA GLN A 175 4.44 -24.67 -18.93
C GLN A 175 4.84 -26.12 -19.24
N ARG A 176 5.10 -26.46 -20.51
CA ARG A 176 5.62 -27.79 -20.92
C ARG A 176 6.93 -28.11 -20.19
N CYS A 177 7.89 -27.19 -20.19
CA CYS A 177 9.18 -27.37 -19.52
C CYS A 177 9.00 -27.57 -18.01
N GLY A 178 8.20 -26.74 -17.36
CA GLY A 178 7.93 -26.84 -15.92
C GLY A 178 7.23 -28.15 -15.50
N ILE A 179 6.33 -28.69 -16.33
CA ILE A 179 5.74 -30.02 -16.13
C ILE A 179 6.83 -31.09 -16.22
N ILE A 180 7.66 -31.07 -17.26
CA ILE A 180 8.71 -32.08 -17.49
C ILE A 180 9.75 -32.06 -16.37
N CYS A 181 10.27 -30.88 -15.99
CA CYS A 181 11.18 -30.73 -14.85
C CYS A 181 10.58 -31.25 -13.54
N GLY A 182 9.27 -31.03 -13.32
CA GLY A 182 8.58 -31.59 -12.16
C GLY A 182 8.53 -33.12 -12.16
N ILE A 183 8.22 -33.75 -13.30
CA ILE A 183 8.21 -35.21 -13.42
C ILE A 183 9.62 -35.78 -13.26
N LEU A 184 10.64 -35.17 -13.88
CA LEU A 184 12.04 -35.58 -13.76
C LEU A 184 12.53 -35.55 -12.31
N ASN A 185 12.27 -34.45 -11.59
CA ASN A 185 12.64 -34.34 -10.18
C ASN A 185 11.91 -35.38 -9.30
N GLY A 186 10.63 -35.65 -9.59
CA GLY A 186 9.87 -36.72 -8.92
C GLY A 186 10.44 -38.11 -9.18
N LEU A 187 10.73 -38.46 -10.43
CA LEU A 187 11.31 -39.75 -10.80
C LEU A 187 12.74 -39.92 -10.29
N ASN A 188 13.58 -38.88 -10.37
CA ASN A 188 14.95 -38.92 -9.86
C ASN A 188 14.97 -39.20 -8.36
N TYR A 189 14.08 -38.56 -7.61
CA TYR A 189 13.89 -38.85 -6.19
C TYR A 189 13.42 -40.31 -5.94
N LEU A 190 12.46 -40.83 -6.70
CA LEU A 190 11.99 -42.22 -6.56
C LEU A 190 13.10 -43.23 -6.88
N HIS A 191 13.81 -43.04 -8.00
CA HIS A 191 14.87 -43.94 -8.47
C HIS A 191 16.08 -43.90 -7.53
N GLY A 192 16.45 -42.72 -7.02
CA GLY A 192 17.44 -42.54 -5.95
C GLY A 192 17.00 -43.03 -4.56
N GLN A 193 15.74 -43.44 -4.42
CA GLN A 193 15.22 -44.19 -3.26
C GLN A 193 14.92 -45.66 -3.61
N HIS A 194 15.51 -46.15 -4.71
CA HIS A 194 15.37 -47.49 -5.26
C HIS A 194 13.91 -47.96 -5.51
N VAL A 195 13.00 -47.02 -5.77
CA VAL A 195 11.59 -47.26 -6.06
C VAL A 195 11.32 -47.19 -7.57
N LEU A 196 10.60 -48.19 -8.09
CA LEU A 196 10.00 -48.14 -9.44
C LEU A 196 8.54 -47.66 -9.35
N HIS A 197 8.10 -46.77 -10.25
CA HIS A 197 6.72 -46.28 -10.28
C HIS A 197 5.76 -47.26 -10.96
N ARG A 198 6.16 -47.83 -12.11
CA ARG A 198 5.51 -48.92 -12.88
C ARG A 198 4.16 -48.60 -13.56
N ASP A 199 3.43 -47.59 -13.12
CA ASP A 199 2.22 -47.07 -13.81
C ASP A 199 2.29 -45.54 -14.00
N LEU A 200 3.42 -45.06 -14.53
CA LEU A 200 3.60 -43.63 -14.82
C LEU A 200 2.80 -43.25 -16.08
N LYS A 201 1.86 -42.32 -15.93
CA LYS A 201 0.97 -41.85 -17.01
C LYS A 201 0.41 -40.45 -16.68
N PRO A 202 -0.13 -39.69 -17.65
CA PRO A 202 -0.65 -38.35 -17.41
C PRO A 202 -1.75 -38.26 -16.34
N GLU A 203 -2.56 -39.30 -16.19
CA GLU A 203 -3.62 -39.38 -15.17
C GLU A 203 -3.07 -39.49 -13.73
N ASN A 204 -1.79 -39.85 -13.58
CA ASN A 204 -1.09 -40.01 -12.30
C ASN A 204 -0.14 -38.83 -11.99
N ILE A 205 -0.26 -37.72 -12.75
CA ILE A 205 0.56 -36.51 -12.59
C ILE A 205 -0.39 -35.32 -12.39
N PHE A 206 -0.37 -34.72 -11.20
CA PHE A 206 -1.32 -33.68 -10.78
C PHE A 206 -0.67 -32.32 -10.65
N PHE A 207 -1.39 -31.25 -10.99
CA PHE A 207 -0.95 -29.87 -10.72
C PHE A 207 -1.15 -29.51 -9.23
N SER A 208 -0.40 -28.52 -8.73
CA SER A 208 -0.62 -27.97 -7.38
C SER A 208 -1.90 -27.13 -7.34
N VAL A 209 -2.40 -26.78 -6.14
CA VAL A 209 -3.70 -26.10 -5.98
C VAL A 209 -3.62 -24.82 -5.14
N SER A 210 -4.31 -23.81 -5.65
CA SER A 210 -4.59 -22.48 -5.09
C SER A 210 -6.09 -22.22 -5.18
N SER A 211 -6.66 -22.45 -6.38
CA SER A 211 -8.08 -22.62 -6.65
C SER A 211 -8.35 -23.83 -7.58
N PRO A 212 -9.62 -24.29 -7.75
CA PRO A 212 -9.94 -25.49 -8.53
C PRO A 212 -9.73 -25.40 -10.06
N GLU A 213 -9.45 -24.21 -10.60
CA GLU A 213 -9.40 -23.98 -12.05
C GLU A 213 -7.99 -23.73 -12.61
N GLU A 214 -6.96 -23.69 -11.74
CA GLU A 214 -5.58 -23.33 -12.10
C GLU A 214 -4.70 -24.53 -12.48
N TRP A 215 -3.82 -24.33 -13.48
CA TRP A 215 -2.80 -25.28 -13.93
C TRP A 215 -1.44 -24.99 -13.26
N LEU A 216 -1.44 -24.93 -11.93
CA LEU A 216 -0.32 -24.40 -11.13
C LEU A 216 0.83 -25.41 -10.94
N LEU A 217 2.05 -24.96 -11.18
CA LEU A 217 3.28 -25.72 -10.91
C LEU A 217 3.70 -25.58 -9.43
N PRO A 218 4.46 -26.53 -8.85
CA PRO A 218 4.99 -27.75 -9.47
C PRO A 218 3.94 -28.86 -9.65
N VAL A 219 4.15 -29.74 -10.64
CA VAL A 219 3.41 -31.00 -10.74
C VAL A 219 3.89 -32.04 -9.72
N LYS A 220 3.00 -32.96 -9.34
CA LYS A 220 3.21 -34.03 -8.35
C LYS A 220 2.84 -35.39 -8.92
N ILE A 221 3.74 -36.37 -8.81
CA ILE A 221 3.49 -37.77 -9.17
C ILE A 221 2.72 -38.48 -8.06
N ALA A 222 1.74 -39.29 -8.42
CA ALA A 222 0.78 -39.96 -7.54
C ALA A 222 0.47 -41.41 -7.96
N ASP A 223 -0.30 -42.10 -7.12
CA ASP A 223 -0.77 -43.51 -7.25
C ASP A 223 0.35 -44.56 -7.33
N PHE A 224 1.00 -44.79 -6.18
CA PHE A 224 2.05 -45.79 -5.96
C PHE A 224 1.54 -47.24 -5.89
N GLY A 225 0.29 -47.50 -6.32
CA GLY A 225 -0.42 -48.78 -6.19
C GLY A 225 0.28 -50.00 -6.79
N LEU A 226 1.25 -49.77 -7.68
CA LEU A 226 2.00 -50.82 -8.39
C LEU A 226 3.51 -50.68 -8.20
N SER A 227 3.95 -49.79 -7.31
CA SER A 227 5.37 -49.48 -7.06
C SER A 227 6.11 -50.62 -6.35
N ARG A 228 7.44 -50.67 -6.49
CA ARG A 228 8.28 -51.69 -5.82
C ARG A 228 9.66 -51.13 -5.47
N ASP A 229 10.08 -51.36 -4.23
CA ASP A 229 11.43 -51.08 -3.73
C ASP A 229 12.35 -52.26 -4.11
N LEU A 230 13.58 -51.95 -4.56
CA LEU A 230 14.53 -52.98 -5.05
C LEU A 230 15.47 -53.55 -3.98
N GLU A 231 15.53 -52.96 -2.78
CA GLU A 231 16.51 -53.36 -1.74
C GLU A 231 16.03 -54.51 -0.83
N GLU A 232 14.71 -54.75 -0.69
CA GLU A 232 14.19 -55.73 0.28
C GLU A 232 14.18 -57.20 -0.21
N GLU A 233 14.44 -57.46 -1.48
CA GLU A 233 14.43 -58.83 -2.02
C GLU A 233 15.72 -59.19 -2.78
N SER A 234 16.44 -60.18 -2.26
CA SER A 234 17.40 -60.94 -3.05
C SER A 234 16.70 -61.60 -4.24
N PRO A 235 17.35 -61.74 -5.42
CA PRO A 235 16.74 -62.44 -6.55
C PRO A 235 16.45 -63.90 -6.15
N SER A 236 15.18 -64.22 -5.98
CA SER A 236 14.70 -65.55 -5.65
C SER A 236 15.10 -66.51 -6.78
N LYS A 237 15.86 -67.56 -6.42
CA LYS A 237 16.49 -68.47 -7.40
C LYS A 237 15.53 -69.48 -8.03
N ASP A 238 14.26 -69.46 -7.64
CA ASP A 238 13.22 -70.35 -8.13
C ASP A 238 12.32 -69.57 -9.09
N GLY A 239 12.49 -69.82 -10.38
CA GLY A 239 11.86 -69.09 -11.49
C GLY A 239 10.35 -69.33 -11.61
N VAL A 240 9.59 -68.85 -10.63
CA VAL A 240 8.16 -68.55 -10.77
C VAL A 240 8.08 -67.19 -11.47
N ALA A 241 7.54 -67.18 -12.70
CA ALA A 241 7.09 -65.94 -13.29
C ALA A 241 5.87 -65.47 -12.48
N ASP A 242 6.03 -64.41 -11.68
CA ASP A 242 4.92 -63.84 -10.91
C ASP A 242 3.79 -63.42 -11.85
N ASN A 243 2.56 -63.83 -11.52
CA ASN A 243 1.36 -63.68 -12.35
C ASN A 243 0.83 -62.22 -12.48
N LEU A 244 1.71 -61.21 -12.36
CA LEU A 244 1.44 -59.77 -12.49
C LEU A 244 1.69 -59.25 -13.93
N SER A 245 1.74 -60.12 -14.94
CA SER A 245 2.20 -59.84 -16.31
C SER A 245 1.36 -58.86 -17.14
N CYS A 246 0.30 -58.27 -16.58
CA CYS A 246 -0.67 -57.43 -17.30
C CYS A 246 -1.11 -56.16 -16.55
N VAL A 247 -0.39 -55.68 -15.53
CA VAL A 247 -0.85 -54.54 -14.70
C VAL A 247 -0.21 -53.20 -15.10
N GLY A 248 -1.07 -52.23 -15.42
CA GLY A 248 -0.72 -50.87 -15.85
C GLY A 248 -1.58 -50.43 -17.06
N THR A 249 -1.70 -49.12 -17.32
CA THR A 249 -2.41 -48.66 -18.53
C THR A 249 -1.60 -49.01 -19.78
N ALA A 250 -2.02 -50.07 -20.49
CA ALA A 250 -1.29 -50.77 -21.57
C ALA A 250 -0.77 -49.92 -22.76
N SER A 251 -1.04 -48.62 -22.81
CA SER A 251 -0.48 -47.70 -23.81
C SER A 251 0.83 -47.03 -23.38
N TYR A 252 1.13 -46.94 -22.08
CA TYR A 252 2.39 -46.34 -21.57
C TYR A 252 3.43 -47.38 -21.12
N MET A 253 3.05 -48.65 -21.15
CA MET A 253 3.83 -49.77 -20.62
C MET A 253 5.00 -50.13 -21.55
N ALA A 254 6.20 -50.26 -20.97
CA ALA A 254 7.39 -50.65 -21.71
C ALA A 254 7.30 -52.12 -22.21
N PRO A 255 7.80 -52.46 -23.41
CA PRO A 255 7.63 -53.81 -23.98
C PRO A 255 8.13 -54.95 -23.08
N GLU A 256 9.24 -54.77 -22.37
CA GLU A 256 9.82 -55.76 -21.46
C GLU A 256 8.96 -56.06 -20.21
N VAL A 257 8.10 -55.12 -19.80
CA VAL A 257 7.19 -55.28 -18.65
C VAL A 257 6.17 -56.39 -18.91
N THR A 258 5.69 -56.52 -20.15
CA THR A 258 4.79 -57.61 -20.56
C THR A 258 5.44 -58.99 -20.43
N SER A 259 6.77 -59.05 -20.35
CA SER A 259 7.56 -60.26 -20.13
C SER A 259 8.01 -60.44 -18.67
N GLY A 260 7.50 -59.62 -17.74
CA GLY A 260 7.80 -59.67 -16.31
C GLY A 260 9.10 -58.95 -15.88
N ASN A 261 9.84 -58.36 -16.81
CA ASN A 261 11.16 -57.76 -16.54
C ASN A 261 11.05 -56.25 -16.28
N TYR A 262 10.74 -55.87 -15.03
CA TYR A 262 10.64 -54.47 -14.62
C TYR A 262 12.01 -53.87 -14.28
N THR A 263 12.33 -52.69 -14.84
CA THR A 263 13.59 -51.95 -14.60
C THR A 263 13.30 -50.45 -14.44
N PHE A 264 14.26 -49.65 -13.94
CA PHE A 264 14.14 -48.18 -13.91
C PHE A 264 13.87 -47.59 -15.30
N GLN A 265 14.41 -48.25 -16.34
CA GLN A 265 14.24 -47.88 -17.74
C GLN A 265 12.79 -48.07 -18.24
N ALA A 266 11.94 -48.79 -17.52
CA ALA A 266 10.51 -48.90 -17.82
C ALA A 266 9.76 -47.59 -17.48
N ASP A 267 10.06 -46.96 -16.34
CA ASP A 267 9.51 -45.64 -16.01
C ASP A 267 10.01 -44.57 -16.99
N LEU A 268 11.27 -44.67 -17.44
CA LEU A 268 11.85 -43.79 -18.47
C LEU A 268 11.16 -43.94 -19.84
N PHE A 269 10.71 -45.15 -20.19
CA PHE A 269 9.94 -45.37 -21.41
C PHE A 269 8.57 -44.68 -21.35
N SER A 270 7.88 -44.82 -20.22
CA SER A 270 6.60 -44.15 -19.97
C SER A 270 6.76 -42.63 -19.99
N LEU A 271 7.82 -42.10 -19.37
CA LEU A 271 8.22 -40.69 -19.45
C LEU A 271 8.41 -40.22 -20.90
N GLY A 272 9.09 -41.00 -21.75
CA GLY A 272 9.30 -40.65 -23.16
C GLY A 272 8.00 -40.46 -23.96
N LEU A 273 6.99 -41.29 -23.68
CA LEU A 273 5.65 -41.16 -24.29
C LEU A 273 4.88 -39.95 -23.72
N ILE A 274 5.05 -39.63 -22.44
CA ILE A 274 4.45 -38.45 -21.80
C ILE A 274 5.06 -37.15 -22.36
N ILE A 275 6.39 -37.07 -22.48
CA ILE A 275 7.08 -35.92 -23.10
C ILE A 275 6.59 -35.71 -24.53
N TRP A 276 6.38 -36.80 -25.29
CA TRP A 276 5.84 -36.70 -26.65
C TRP A 276 4.44 -36.06 -26.68
N GLU A 277 3.50 -36.51 -25.84
CA GLU A 277 2.16 -35.89 -25.78
C GLU A 277 2.18 -34.43 -25.30
N ILE A 278 3.09 -34.07 -24.39
CA ILE A 278 3.25 -32.68 -23.88
C ILE A 278 3.62 -31.70 -25.01
N PHE A 279 4.53 -32.09 -25.90
CA PHE A 279 4.98 -31.24 -27.02
C PHE A 279 4.11 -31.38 -28.28
N GLN A 280 3.60 -32.58 -28.57
CA GLN A 280 2.73 -32.87 -29.71
C GLN A 280 1.42 -33.46 -29.20
N PRO A 281 0.36 -32.65 -29.01
CA PRO A 281 -0.90 -33.14 -28.47
C PRO A 281 -1.53 -34.24 -29.35
N ILE A 282 -1.72 -35.44 -28.79
CA ILE A 282 -2.23 -36.62 -29.51
C ILE A 282 -3.69 -36.89 -29.16
N VAL A 283 -4.56 -36.92 -30.18
CA VAL A 283 -5.96 -37.32 -30.03
C VAL A 283 -6.09 -38.79 -29.63
N GLU A 284 -7.02 -39.07 -28.72
CA GLU A 284 -7.13 -40.38 -28.04
C GLU A 284 -7.24 -41.58 -29.00
N ASN A 285 -8.00 -41.43 -30.09
CA ASN A 285 -8.21 -42.49 -31.08
C ASN A 285 -6.93 -42.85 -31.87
N GLU A 286 -5.98 -41.92 -32.01
CA GLU A 286 -4.74 -42.12 -32.77
C GLU A 286 -3.57 -42.56 -31.88
N ARG A 287 -3.62 -42.24 -30.58
CA ARG A 287 -2.56 -42.49 -29.58
C ARG A 287 -1.96 -43.89 -29.66
N LYS A 288 -2.80 -44.94 -29.64
CA LYS A 288 -2.35 -46.34 -29.67
C LYS A 288 -1.60 -46.68 -30.96
N GLU A 289 -2.05 -46.17 -32.10
CA GLU A 289 -1.41 -46.43 -33.39
C GLU A 289 -0.08 -45.69 -33.52
N LEU A 290 -0.02 -44.43 -33.08
CA LEU A 290 1.19 -43.61 -33.12
C LEU A 290 2.28 -44.15 -32.18
N PHE A 291 1.92 -44.53 -30.95
CA PHE A 291 2.83 -45.17 -30.01
C PHE A 291 3.36 -46.50 -30.57
N TRP A 292 2.48 -47.32 -31.19
CA TRP A 292 2.89 -48.57 -31.83
C TRP A 292 3.88 -48.34 -33.00
N LYS A 293 3.63 -47.34 -33.85
CA LYS A 293 4.52 -46.96 -34.95
C LYS A 293 5.91 -46.53 -34.47
N LEU A 294 5.98 -45.69 -33.44
CA LEU A 294 7.26 -45.25 -32.88
C LEU A 294 8.04 -46.43 -32.27
N VAL A 295 7.40 -47.22 -31.42
CA VAL A 295 8.07 -48.23 -30.58
C VAL A 295 8.37 -49.51 -31.34
N HIS A 296 7.39 -50.04 -32.09
CA HIS A 296 7.50 -51.36 -32.74
C HIS A 296 7.86 -51.28 -34.23
N CYS A 297 7.46 -50.23 -34.94
CA CYS A 297 7.89 -50.01 -36.33
C CYS A 297 9.19 -49.19 -36.43
N GLY A 298 9.63 -48.54 -35.34
CA GLY A 298 10.81 -47.67 -35.34
C GLY A 298 10.64 -46.39 -36.16
N ASP A 299 9.39 -46.03 -36.51
CA ASP A 299 9.09 -44.87 -37.33
C ASP A 299 9.21 -43.59 -36.49
N THR A 300 10.31 -42.86 -36.66
CA THR A 300 10.55 -41.58 -35.97
C THR A 300 9.90 -40.38 -36.68
N SER A 301 9.23 -40.57 -37.82
CA SER A 301 8.57 -39.49 -38.56
C SER A 301 7.23 -39.07 -37.92
N VAL A 302 6.63 -39.94 -37.10
CA VAL A 302 5.42 -39.66 -36.31
C VAL A 302 5.65 -38.60 -35.22
N VAL A 303 6.91 -38.44 -34.76
CA VAL A 303 7.32 -37.40 -33.81
C VAL A 303 7.61 -36.12 -34.60
N GLN A 304 6.64 -35.23 -34.65
CA GLN A 304 6.64 -33.99 -35.43
C GLN A 304 6.94 -32.76 -34.54
N ILE A 305 7.93 -32.90 -33.65
CA ILE A 305 8.38 -31.85 -32.74
C ILE A 305 9.55 -31.09 -33.38
N THR A 306 9.49 -29.76 -33.32
CA THR A 306 10.51 -28.84 -33.87
C THR A 306 11.54 -28.38 -32.84
N THR A 307 11.27 -28.56 -31.55
CA THR A 307 12.20 -28.24 -30.45
C THR A 307 13.43 -29.15 -30.51
N THR A 308 14.62 -28.54 -30.58
CA THR A 308 15.93 -29.22 -30.66
C THR A 308 16.12 -30.20 -29.51
N GLY A 309 16.65 -31.41 -29.79
CA GLY A 309 16.99 -32.41 -28.77
C GLY A 309 15.81 -33.19 -28.19
N VAL A 310 14.62 -32.58 -28.10
CA VAL A 310 13.40 -33.21 -27.55
C VAL A 310 12.99 -34.44 -28.38
N LYS A 311 13.08 -34.36 -29.71
CA LYS A 311 12.76 -35.49 -30.59
C LYS A 311 13.72 -36.66 -30.39
N GLU A 312 15.02 -36.36 -30.32
CA GLU A 312 16.09 -37.33 -30.09
C GLU A 312 15.91 -38.01 -28.73
N LEU A 313 15.59 -37.23 -27.70
CA LEU A 313 15.31 -37.71 -26.35
C LEU A 313 14.11 -38.66 -26.31
N ILE A 314 12.96 -38.28 -26.88
CA ILE A 314 11.78 -39.16 -26.99
C ILE A 314 12.17 -40.49 -27.65
N VAL A 315 12.87 -40.43 -28.78
CA VAL A 315 13.31 -41.61 -29.53
C VAL A 315 14.31 -42.48 -28.74
N ALA A 316 15.11 -41.90 -27.85
CA ALA A 316 16.06 -42.61 -26.99
C ALA A 316 15.37 -43.24 -25.75
N LEU A 317 14.36 -42.57 -25.20
CA LEU A 317 13.52 -43.07 -24.11
C LEU A 317 12.56 -44.19 -24.56
N THR A 318 12.04 -44.15 -25.78
CA THR A 318 11.00 -45.09 -26.24
C THR A 318 11.55 -46.31 -27.01
N LYS A 319 12.85 -46.62 -26.90
CA LYS A 319 13.44 -47.81 -27.56
C LYS A 319 12.83 -49.12 -27.02
N ALA A 320 12.40 -50.00 -27.92
CA ALA A 320 11.83 -51.30 -27.55
C ALA A 320 12.85 -52.27 -26.93
N ASN A 321 14.13 -52.23 -27.34
CA ASN A 321 15.20 -52.95 -26.63
C ASN A 321 15.74 -52.09 -25.47
N VAL A 322 15.68 -52.63 -24.26
CA VAL A 322 16.17 -52.04 -23.02
C VAL A 322 17.66 -51.69 -23.09
N GLU A 323 18.49 -52.52 -23.71
CA GLU A 323 19.94 -52.27 -23.87
C GLU A 323 20.25 -51.04 -24.73
N HIS A 324 19.30 -50.60 -25.57
CA HIS A 324 19.44 -49.43 -26.44
C HIS A 324 18.69 -48.21 -25.90
N ARG A 325 17.96 -48.34 -24.79
CA ARG A 325 17.23 -47.26 -24.12
C ARG A 325 18.17 -46.54 -23.14
N LEU A 326 17.93 -45.26 -22.86
CA LEU A 326 18.68 -44.53 -21.83
C LEU A 326 18.66 -45.32 -20.49
N ALA A 327 19.83 -45.38 -19.84
CA ALA A 327 20.09 -46.34 -18.76
C ALA A 327 19.64 -45.85 -17.37
N SER A 328 19.73 -44.55 -17.10
CA SER A 328 19.29 -43.91 -15.85
C SER A 328 18.71 -42.53 -16.13
N ILE A 329 17.94 -42.04 -15.16
CA ILE A 329 17.39 -40.67 -15.15
C ILE A 329 18.49 -39.60 -15.19
N GLU A 330 19.72 -39.89 -14.74
CA GLU A 330 20.85 -38.96 -14.78
C GLU A 330 21.25 -38.63 -16.22
N TYR A 331 21.28 -39.62 -17.12
CA TYR A 331 21.53 -39.39 -18.56
C TYR A 331 20.39 -38.60 -19.22
N VAL A 332 19.16 -38.77 -18.73
CA VAL A 332 18.01 -37.96 -19.18
C VAL A 332 18.17 -36.51 -18.74
N ASN A 333 18.62 -36.31 -17.50
CA ASN A 333 18.96 -34.99 -16.97
C ASN A 333 20.04 -34.36 -17.85
N VAL A 334 21.19 -35.02 -18.05
CA VAL A 334 22.30 -34.52 -18.89
C VAL A 334 21.91 -34.26 -20.36
N THR A 335 20.88 -34.91 -20.90
CA THR A 335 20.40 -34.63 -22.28
C THR A 335 19.44 -33.42 -22.34
N ILE A 336 18.95 -32.94 -21.19
CA ILE A 336 18.13 -31.72 -21.02
C ILE A 336 18.97 -30.58 -20.39
N THR A 337 20.01 -30.96 -19.67
CA THR A 337 21.04 -30.13 -19.03
C THR A 337 22.40 -30.57 -19.58
N ASP A 338 22.63 -30.36 -20.88
CA ASP A 338 24.01 -30.27 -21.38
C ASP A 338 24.72 -29.14 -20.62
N ASP A 339 26.06 -29.17 -20.54
CA ASP A 339 26.90 -28.22 -19.79
C ASP A 339 26.91 -26.77 -20.35
N ASP A 340 25.81 -26.32 -20.95
CA ASP A 340 25.52 -24.89 -21.06
C ASP A 340 25.14 -24.38 -19.67
N GLU A 341 25.91 -23.40 -19.18
CA GLU A 341 25.56 -22.59 -18.00
C GLU A 341 24.06 -22.25 -18.07
N ILE A 342 23.24 -22.70 -17.12
CA ILE A 342 21.78 -22.47 -17.20
C ILE A 342 21.53 -20.97 -16.99
N PHE A 343 21.49 -20.26 -18.11
CA PHE A 343 21.04 -18.89 -18.17
C PHE A 343 19.51 -18.91 -18.12
N PRO A 344 18.85 -18.51 -17.02
CA PRO A 344 17.43 -18.24 -17.09
C PRO A 344 17.24 -17.13 -18.12
N ASN A 345 16.40 -17.33 -19.14
CA ASN A 345 16.15 -16.37 -20.21
C ASN A 345 14.87 -15.56 -19.97
N ASN A 346 14.12 -15.88 -18.91
CA ASN A 346 12.92 -15.17 -18.49
C ASN A 346 12.70 -15.31 -16.97
N ALA A 347 11.71 -14.57 -16.45
CA ALA A 347 11.37 -14.52 -15.04
C ALA A 347 10.99 -15.89 -14.43
N ALA A 348 10.25 -16.73 -15.15
CA ALA A 348 9.81 -18.03 -14.63
C ALA A 348 11.00 -18.99 -14.44
N GLU A 349 11.94 -18.99 -15.38
CA GLU A 349 13.19 -19.75 -15.25
C GLU A 349 14.05 -19.23 -14.10
N LEU A 350 14.15 -17.91 -13.91
CA LEU A 350 14.90 -17.33 -12.79
C LEU A 350 14.32 -17.78 -11.44
N GLN A 351 12.99 -17.73 -11.27
CA GLN A 351 12.33 -18.19 -10.04
C GLN A 351 12.62 -19.67 -9.74
N ILE A 352 12.60 -20.53 -10.76
CA ILE A 352 12.94 -21.96 -10.60
C ILE A 352 14.42 -22.14 -10.24
N CYS A 353 15.32 -21.34 -10.84
CA CYS A 353 16.75 -21.40 -10.54
C CYS A 353 17.03 -21.01 -9.07
N LEU A 354 16.39 -19.95 -8.57
CA LEU A 354 16.49 -19.51 -7.17
C LEU A 354 16.11 -20.62 -6.18
N GLU A 355 15.07 -21.40 -6.49
CA GLU A 355 14.67 -22.54 -5.66
C GLU A 355 15.59 -23.77 -5.73
N THR A 356 16.36 -23.94 -6.82
CA THR A 356 16.97 -25.25 -7.15
C THR A 356 18.49 -25.25 -7.30
N GLN A 357 19.11 -24.15 -7.72
CA GLN A 357 20.54 -24.08 -8.04
C GLN A 357 21.35 -23.42 -6.91
N GLU A 358 22.64 -23.76 -6.79
CA GLU A 358 23.57 -23.06 -5.88
C GLU A 358 24.29 -21.90 -6.59
N THR A 359 24.44 -21.96 -7.91
CA THR A 359 24.99 -20.89 -8.75
C THR A 359 24.06 -20.63 -9.92
N ILE A 360 23.74 -19.36 -10.16
CA ILE A 360 22.80 -18.90 -11.17
C ILE A 360 23.50 -17.83 -12.00
N ILE A 361 23.55 -17.99 -13.32
CA ILE A 361 24.22 -17.06 -14.22
C ILE A 361 23.16 -16.39 -15.10
N LEU A 362 22.86 -15.11 -14.88
CA LEU A 362 21.81 -14.39 -15.62
C LEU A 362 22.24 -14.14 -17.08
N ALA A 363 21.30 -14.30 -18.01
CA ALA A 363 21.42 -13.83 -19.39
C ALA A 363 21.42 -12.28 -19.46
N GLU A 364 21.78 -11.73 -20.62
CA GLU A 364 21.62 -10.30 -20.95
C GLU A 364 20.14 -9.97 -21.31
N VAL A 365 19.20 -10.22 -20.38
CA VAL A 365 17.75 -10.05 -20.58
C VAL A 365 17.05 -9.33 -19.41
N GLU A 366 15.80 -8.92 -19.62
CA GLU A 366 14.92 -8.31 -18.60
C GLU A 366 14.02 -9.36 -17.92
N TYR A 367 14.24 -9.61 -16.62
CA TYR A 367 13.43 -10.46 -15.76
C TYR A 367 12.36 -9.62 -15.06
N SER A 368 11.12 -9.65 -15.56
CA SER A 368 9.99 -8.96 -14.92
C SER A 368 9.36 -9.83 -13.82
N GLY A 369 9.49 -9.42 -12.55
CA GLY A 369 8.90 -10.10 -11.39
C GLY A 369 9.46 -9.59 -10.05
N HIS A 370 8.81 -10.00 -8.97
CA HIS A 370 9.38 -10.01 -7.61
C HIS A 370 10.09 -11.36 -7.40
N PHE A 371 11.28 -11.35 -6.81
CA PHE A 371 12.11 -12.54 -6.64
C PHE A 371 12.63 -12.67 -5.21
N GLU A 372 12.57 -13.89 -4.65
CA GLU A 372 13.02 -14.19 -3.28
C GLU A 372 14.24 -15.14 -3.29
N VAL A 373 15.32 -14.73 -2.63
CA VAL A 373 16.52 -15.55 -2.37
C VAL A 373 16.46 -16.06 -0.94
N ASN A 374 15.72 -17.15 -0.73
CA ASN A 374 15.45 -17.72 0.60
C ASN A 374 16.42 -18.84 1.03
N ARG A 375 17.43 -19.13 0.22
CA ARG A 375 18.42 -20.19 0.47
C ARG A 375 19.78 -19.57 0.77
N THR A 376 20.42 -20.05 1.84
CA THR A 376 21.80 -19.70 2.21
C THR A 376 22.81 -20.20 1.18
N GLY A 377 23.88 -19.44 0.95
CA GLY A 377 25.01 -19.83 0.09
C GLY A 377 24.78 -19.72 -1.41
N VAL A 378 23.70 -19.07 -1.87
CA VAL A 378 23.38 -18.93 -3.29
C VAL A 378 24.27 -17.88 -3.95
N THR A 379 24.85 -18.23 -5.11
CA THR A 379 25.58 -17.29 -5.97
C THR A 379 24.71 -16.86 -7.16
N ILE A 380 24.50 -15.57 -7.34
CA ILE A 380 23.80 -14.98 -8.49
C ILE A 380 24.77 -14.05 -9.22
N LYS A 381 25.11 -14.41 -10.46
CA LYS A 381 26.07 -13.71 -11.30
C LYS A 381 25.38 -13.22 -12.56
N GLY A 382 25.45 -11.93 -12.88
CA GLY A 382 25.03 -11.44 -14.19
C GLY A 382 26.16 -11.31 -15.21
N GLN A 383 25.82 -10.73 -16.36
CA GLN A 383 26.75 -10.40 -17.45
C GLN A 383 26.96 -8.89 -17.60
N GLY A 384 26.66 -8.12 -16.55
CA GLY A 384 26.74 -6.66 -16.50
C GLY A 384 25.36 -6.00 -16.59
N GLU A 385 25.34 -4.74 -16.99
CA GLU A 385 24.16 -3.86 -16.98
C GLU A 385 22.97 -4.36 -17.83
N LYS A 386 23.17 -5.33 -18.73
CA LYS A 386 22.09 -5.92 -19.54
C LYS A 386 21.34 -7.06 -18.84
N SER A 387 21.90 -7.65 -17.78
CA SER A 387 21.15 -8.57 -16.91
C SER A 387 20.29 -7.73 -15.98
N VAL A 388 19.00 -7.57 -16.29
CA VAL A 388 18.11 -6.61 -15.62
C VAL A 388 17.01 -7.35 -14.87
N ILE A 389 17.02 -7.37 -13.55
CA ILE A 389 15.87 -7.81 -12.73
C ILE A 389 14.98 -6.61 -12.48
N LYS A 390 13.66 -6.76 -12.62
CA LYS A 390 12.74 -5.62 -12.70
C LYS A 390 11.36 -5.92 -12.14
N TYR A 391 10.77 -4.96 -11.44
CA TYR A 391 9.38 -5.07 -10.99
C TYR A 391 8.59 -3.79 -11.28
N LYS A 392 7.32 -3.97 -11.68
CA LYS A 392 6.43 -2.92 -12.17
C LYS A 392 5.08 -2.85 -11.47
N GLU A 393 4.78 -3.75 -10.53
CA GLU A 393 3.44 -3.80 -9.91
C GLU A 393 3.42 -3.00 -8.61
N TYR A 394 2.30 -2.36 -8.31
CA TYR A 394 2.09 -1.59 -7.10
C TYR A 394 1.84 -2.50 -5.88
N GLN A 395 2.91 -3.07 -5.34
CA GLN A 395 2.90 -3.78 -4.06
C GLN A 395 4.02 -3.22 -3.15
N GLU A 396 3.91 -3.40 -1.82
CA GLU A 396 4.95 -3.05 -0.84
C GLU A 396 6.14 -4.05 -0.84
N SER A 397 6.38 -4.71 -1.98
CA SER A 397 7.37 -5.77 -2.18
C SER A 397 8.68 -5.20 -2.75
N ALA A 398 9.76 -5.95 -2.62
CA ALA A 398 11.03 -5.63 -3.28
C ALA A 398 11.06 -6.10 -4.75
N VAL A 399 11.99 -5.61 -5.57
CA VAL A 399 12.35 -6.31 -6.83
C VAL A 399 13.05 -7.62 -6.49
N LEU A 400 13.95 -7.57 -5.49
CA LEU A 400 14.72 -8.70 -5.00
C LEU A 400 14.76 -8.71 -3.48
N GLU A 401 14.25 -9.76 -2.85
CA GLU A 401 14.31 -9.99 -1.40
C GLU A 401 15.35 -11.07 -1.06
N ILE A 402 16.24 -10.79 -0.11
CA ILE A 402 17.36 -11.67 0.30
C ILE A 402 17.18 -12.06 1.76
N SER A 403 16.59 -13.22 2.02
CA SER A 403 16.49 -13.79 3.38
C SER A 403 17.52 -14.89 3.65
N GLY A 404 18.15 -15.43 2.61
CA GLY A 404 19.32 -16.31 2.72
C GLY A 404 20.55 -15.60 3.29
N HIS A 405 21.39 -16.37 3.97
CA HIS A 405 22.69 -15.93 4.50
C HIS A 405 23.83 -16.32 3.56
N ASP A 406 25.04 -15.79 3.73
CA ASP A 406 26.26 -16.19 2.97
C ASP A 406 26.09 -16.18 1.42
N CYS A 407 25.17 -15.40 0.86
CA CYS A 407 24.90 -15.35 -0.58
C CYS A 407 25.83 -14.36 -1.29
N PHE A 408 26.12 -14.62 -2.57
CA PHE A 408 27.04 -13.84 -3.39
C PHE A 408 26.32 -13.33 -4.64
N LEU A 409 26.00 -12.04 -4.67
CA LEU A 409 25.24 -11.41 -5.76
C LEU A 409 26.12 -10.40 -6.50
N HIS A 410 26.30 -10.56 -7.82
CA HIS A 410 27.20 -9.70 -8.56
C HIS A 410 26.93 -9.55 -10.07
N ASP A 411 27.42 -8.45 -10.66
CA ASP A 411 27.40 -8.17 -12.10
C ASP A 411 26.00 -8.04 -12.74
N PHE A 412 24.98 -7.48 -12.06
CA PHE A 412 23.65 -7.24 -12.66
C PHE A 412 22.95 -5.95 -12.18
N TYR A 413 21.89 -5.58 -12.90
CA TYR A 413 21.08 -4.38 -12.70
C TYR A 413 19.70 -4.72 -12.09
N VAL A 414 19.19 -3.85 -11.21
CA VAL A 414 17.88 -4.01 -10.56
C VAL A 414 17.03 -2.74 -10.81
N SER A 415 15.79 -2.90 -11.24
CA SER A 415 14.92 -1.80 -11.68
C SER A 415 13.52 -1.84 -11.06
N ALA A 416 13.23 -0.90 -10.18
CA ALA A 416 11.89 -0.69 -9.62
C ALA A 416 11.20 0.45 -10.40
N GLU A 417 10.30 0.15 -11.34
CA GLU A 417 9.71 1.21 -12.18
C GLU A 417 8.60 2.01 -11.48
N GLU A 418 7.88 1.42 -10.52
CA GLU A 418 6.74 2.07 -9.86
C GLU A 418 7.04 2.64 -8.46
N ARG A 419 6.25 3.67 -8.08
CA ARG A 419 6.35 4.37 -6.78
C ARG A 419 5.66 3.58 -5.67
N GLY A 420 6.29 2.50 -5.23
CA GLY A 420 5.82 1.65 -4.13
C GLY A 420 6.90 0.68 -3.72
N VAL A 421 7.40 0.00 -4.75
CA VAL A 421 8.44 -1.04 -4.76
C VAL A 421 9.77 -0.60 -4.14
N PHE A 422 10.38 -1.51 -3.37
CA PHE A 422 11.77 -1.43 -2.91
C PHE A 422 12.70 -2.05 -3.96
N GLY A 423 13.92 -1.54 -4.14
CA GLY A 423 14.90 -2.14 -5.05
C GLY A 423 15.37 -3.51 -4.55
N ILE A 424 16.22 -3.52 -3.53
CA ILE A 424 16.68 -4.74 -2.84
C ILE A 424 16.31 -4.67 -1.36
N TYR A 425 15.69 -5.71 -0.82
CA TYR A 425 15.38 -5.85 0.61
C TYR A 425 16.18 -7.01 1.20
N VAL A 426 16.93 -6.79 2.29
CA VAL A 426 17.88 -7.77 2.84
C VAL A 426 17.55 -8.06 4.30
N THR A 427 17.25 -9.33 4.59
CA THR A 427 16.94 -9.86 5.93
C THR A 427 17.86 -10.99 6.39
N GLY A 428 18.63 -11.60 5.48
CA GLY A 428 19.69 -12.56 5.81
C GLY A 428 21.05 -11.88 6.04
N ASP A 429 21.89 -12.48 6.88
CA ASP A 429 23.20 -11.95 7.31
C ASP A 429 24.38 -12.38 6.40
N ASP A 430 25.51 -11.68 6.53
CA ASP A 430 26.82 -12.03 5.93
C ASP A 430 26.85 -12.15 4.38
N ASN A 431 25.87 -11.57 3.68
CA ASN A 431 25.80 -11.59 2.21
C ASN A 431 26.81 -10.63 1.55
N ILE A 432 27.20 -10.92 0.30
CA ILE A 432 28.10 -10.08 -0.50
C ILE A 432 27.39 -9.62 -1.79
N PHE A 433 27.38 -8.30 -2.00
CA PHE A 433 26.87 -7.63 -3.19
C PHE A 433 28.03 -6.93 -3.90
N SER A 434 28.26 -7.19 -5.19
CA SER A 434 29.38 -6.53 -5.91
C SER A 434 29.12 -6.19 -7.38
N ASN A 435 29.58 -5.01 -7.82
CA ASN A 435 29.37 -4.50 -9.18
C ASN A 435 27.89 -4.56 -9.62
N MET A 436 27.02 -3.94 -8.83
CA MET A 436 25.57 -3.92 -9.05
C MET A 436 25.04 -2.50 -9.12
N THR A 437 23.97 -2.29 -9.88
CA THR A 437 23.28 -1.00 -9.96
C THR A 437 21.80 -1.19 -9.71
N VAL A 438 21.23 -0.41 -8.80
CA VAL A 438 19.79 -0.42 -8.48
C VAL A 438 19.17 0.93 -8.86
N ALA A 439 18.03 0.93 -9.55
CA ALA A 439 17.39 2.18 -9.95
C ALA A 439 15.86 2.19 -9.84
N GLY A 440 15.33 3.38 -9.57
CA GLY A 440 13.90 3.62 -9.38
C GLY A 440 13.35 3.16 -8.01
N GLY A 441 12.03 3.18 -7.86
CA GLY A 441 11.35 2.78 -6.62
C GLY A 441 11.46 3.76 -5.45
N ASN A 442 10.91 3.35 -4.30
CA ASN A 442 10.91 4.14 -3.08
C ASN A 442 12.27 4.13 -2.36
N TYR A 443 12.93 2.97 -2.31
CA TYR A 443 14.25 2.79 -1.70
C TYR A 443 15.10 1.96 -2.65
N GLY A 444 16.38 2.31 -2.83
CA GLY A 444 17.31 1.49 -3.62
C GLY A 444 17.67 0.20 -2.90
N CYS A 445 18.08 0.29 -1.63
CA CYS A 445 18.32 -0.89 -0.81
C CYS A 445 17.87 -0.66 0.65
N PHE A 446 17.30 -1.69 1.27
CA PHE A 446 16.83 -1.65 2.65
C PHE A 446 17.33 -2.89 3.39
N ILE A 447 18.14 -2.71 4.42
CA ILE A 447 18.95 -3.77 5.04
C ILE A 447 18.58 -3.89 6.51
N MET A 448 17.91 -4.98 6.87
CA MET A 448 17.51 -5.31 8.23
C MET A 448 18.52 -6.19 8.98
N SER A 449 19.49 -6.76 8.25
CA SER A 449 20.45 -7.76 8.72
C SER A 449 21.87 -7.23 8.87
N SER A 450 22.76 -8.06 9.43
CA SER A 450 24.11 -7.70 9.84
C SER A 450 25.20 -8.34 8.95
N GLY A 451 26.41 -7.77 8.98
CA GLY A 451 27.60 -8.36 8.35
C GLY A 451 27.67 -8.31 6.82
N ASN A 452 26.67 -7.74 6.14
CA ASN A 452 26.63 -7.72 4.67
C ASN A 452 27.66 -6.75 4.08
N ASN A 453 28.23 -7.11 2.92
CA ASN A 453 29.32 -6.40 2.27
C ASN A 453 28.94 -5.93 0.86
N PHE A 454 29.06 -4.62 0.60
CA PHE A 454 28.70 -3.97 -0.66
C PHE A 454 29.95 -3.37 -1.32
N TYR A 455 30.25 -3.78 -2.55
CA TYR A 455 31.41 -3.33 -3.34
C TYR A 455 30.98 -2.80 -4.71
N ASP A 456 31.43 -1.61 -5.12
CA ASP A 456 31.09 -1.05 -6.45
C ASP A 456 29.56 -1.04 -6.69
N PHE A 457 28.82 -0.57 -5.67
CA PHE A 457 27.36 -0.62 -5.62
C PHE A 457 26.77 0.76 -5.94
N ASN A 458 25.94 0.84 -6.98
CA ASN A 458 25.35 2.10 -7.45
C ASN A 458 23.85 2.14 -7.17
N VAL A 459 23.33 3.28 -6.72
CA VAL A 459 21.88 3.52 -6.59
C VAL A 459 21.50 4.79 -7.34
N ALA A 460 20.53 4.71 -8.25
CA ALA A 460 20.18 5.82 -9.14
C ALA A 460 18.68 6.10 -9.21
N SER A 461 18.29 7.37 -9.26
CA SER A 461 16.92 7.80 -9.60
C SER A 461 15.82 7.25 -8.66
N THR A 462 16.17 6.96 -7.40
CA THR A 462 15.26 6.47 -6.36
C THR A 462 14.71 7.62 -5.52
N LYS A 463 13.68 7.36 -4.70
CA LYS A 463 13.24 8.35 -3.70
C LYS A 463 14.22 8.45 -2.52
N SER A 464 14.66 7.32 -1.97
CA SER A 464 15.73 7.18 -0.97
C SER A 464 16.77 6.16 -1.43
N GLY A 465 18.04 6.34 -1.06
CA GLY A 465 19.15 5.51 -1.51
C GLY A 465 19.24 4.17 -0.77
N VAL A 466 19.92 4.13 0.38
CA VAL A 466 20.13 2.93 1.20
C VAL A 466 19.75 3.19 2.66
N GLU A 467 18.99 2.30 3.28
CA GLU A 467 18.74 2.32 4.73
C GLU A 467 19.26 1.04 5.41
N VAL A 468 19.94 1.20 6.55
CA VAL A 468 20.70 0.13 7.23
C VAL A 468 20.33 0.05 8.70
N TYR A 469 19.67 -1.02 9.11
CA TYR A 469 19.25 -1.29 10.49
C TYR A 469 20.16 -2.27 11.23
N GLY A 470 20.77 -3.23 10.55
CA GLY A 470 21.67 -4.21 11.17
C GLY A 470 23.12 -3.73 11.32
N ASP A 471 23.88 -4.46 12.12
CA ASP A 471 25.24 -4.09 12.56
C ASP A 471 26.33 -4.61 11.60
N GLN A 472 27.55 -4.09 11.72
CA GLN A 472 28.76 -4.61 11.04
C GLN A 472 28.73 -4.62 9.50
N ASN A 473 27.73 -3.99 8.88
CA ASN A 473 27.63 -3.87 7.42
C ASN A 473 28.78 -3.01 6.84
N ILE A 474 29.27 -3.37 5.65
CA ILE A 474 30.43 -2.74 4.99
C ILE A 474 30.03 -2.21 3.61
N PHE A 475 30.35 -0.96 3.33
CA PHE A 475 30.10 -0.29 2.05
C PHE A 475 31.41 0.27 1.47
N ASN A 476 31.80 -0.14 0.27
CA ASN A 476 33.06 0.26 -0.35
C ASN A 476 32.85 0.62 -1.83
N ARG A 477 33.21 1.85 -2.23
CA ARG A 477 32.94 2.42 -3.57
C ARG A 477 31.44 2.38 -3.89
N VAL A 478 30.64 3.00 -3.03
CA VAL A 478 29.19 3.15 -3.23
C VAL A 478 28.88 4.51 -3.85
N ASN A 479 28.08 4.54 -4.90
CA ASN A 479 27.68 5.78 -5.57
C ASN A 479 26.15 5.93 -5.55
N ILE A 480 25.65 7.09 -5.12
CA ILE A 480 24.22 7.34 -5.05
C ILE A 480 23.89 8.66 -5.79
N GLU A 481 23.13 8.55 -6.88
CA GLU A 481 22.89 9.67 -7.80
C GLU A 481 21.38 9.85 -8.11
N ASN A 482 20.97 11.06 -8.46
CA ASN A 482 19.58 11.37 -8.83
C ASN A 482 18.52 11.05 -7.75
N VAL A 483 18.90 10.94 -6.48
CA VAL A 483 17.97 10.59 -5.39
C VAL A 483 17.21 11.80 -4.86
N ALA A 484 15.90 11.64 -4.59
CA ALA A 484 15.01 12.75 -4.22
C ALA A 484 15.03 13.15 -2.74
N GLN A 485 15.35 12.22 -1.83
CA GLN A 485 15.37 12.42 -0.38
C GLN A 485 16.77 12.19 0.18
N SER A 486 17.08 10.99 0.70
CA SER A 486 18.33 10.74 1.44
C SER A 486 19.23 9.74 0.72
N GLY A 487 20.56 9.89 0.89
CA GLY A 487 21.56 8.98 0.32
C GLY A 487 21.66 7.68 1.12
N ILE A 488 22.51 7.63 2.15
CA ILE A 488 22.58 6.49 3.08
C ILE A 488 22.08 6.91 4.47
N ILE A 489 21.18 6.12 5.07
CA ILE A 489 20.74 6.28 6.47
C ILE A 489 21.14 5.03 7.27
N ILE A 490 21.78 5.24 8.42
CA ILE A 490 22.30 4.18 9.29
C ILE A 490 21.62 4.27 10.66
N PHE A 491 20.97 3.19 11.07
CA PHE A 491 20.45 2.94 12.41
C PHE A 491 21.28 1.87 13.16
N GLY A 492 21.96 0.97 12.44
CA GLY A 492 22.87 -0.05 13.01
C GLY A 492 24.21 0.52 13.51
N SER A 493 25.01 -0.33 14.16
CA SER A 493 26.31 -0.01 14.76
C SER A 493 27.47 -0.73 14.07
N ASN A 494 28.71 -0.25 14.27
CA ASN A 494 29.93 -0.77 13.64
C ASN A 494 29.91 -0.78 12.09
N VAL A 495 29.07 0.06 11.47
CA VAL A 495 28.97 0.15 9.99
C VAL A 495 30.20 0.87 9.42
N PHE A 496 30.81 0.30 8.39
CA PHE A 496 31.99 0.86 7.73
C PHE A 496 31.66 1.36 6.33
N ILE A 497 32.06 2.59 5.99
CA ILE A 497 31.86 3.21 4.68
C ILE A 497 33.19 3.76 4.15
N ASP A 498 33.60 3.37 2.94
CA ASP A 498 34.79 3.93 2.26
C ASP A 498 34.49 4.27 0.79
N ASN A 499 35.01 5.41 0.32
CA ASN A 499 34.81 5.93 -1.04
C ASN A 499 33.33 6.11 -1.45
N PHE A 500 32.46 6.52 -0.52
CA PHE A 500 31.07 6.83 -0.84
C PHE A 500 30.95 8.16 -1.61
N ARG A 501 30.07 8.21 -2.60
CA ARG A 501 29.74 9.43 -3.37
C ARG A 501 28.23 9.63 -3.43
N PHE A 502 27.82 10.89 -3.29
CA PHE A 502 26.41 11.27 -3.36
C PHE A 502 26.19 12.52 -4.21
N SER A 503 25.21 12.47 -5.13
CA SER A 503 24.75 13.63 -5.89
C SER A 503 23.22 13.71 -5.99
N TYR A 504 22.69 14.92 -5.87
CA TYR A 504 21.29 15.20 -6.20
C TYR A 504 21.10 15.26 -7.72
N GLY A 505 19.92 14.86 -8.19
CA GLY A 505 19.56 14.98 -9.60
C GLY A 505 19.31 16.41 -10.06
N ASN A 506 19.29 16.62 -11.37
CA ASN A 506 19.10 17.92 -12.03
C ASN A 506 17.68 18.53 -11.88
N SER A 507 17.01 18.36 -10.74
CA SER A 507 15.79 19.12 -10.45
C SER A 507 16.13 20.54 -10.02
N GLU A 508 15.45 21.54 -10.60
CA GLU A 508 15.60 22.96 -10.22
C GLU A 508 15.06 23.28 -8.80
N THR A 509 14.52 22.26 -8.10
CA THR A 509 14.05 22.33 -6.72
C THR A 509 15.19 22.06 -5.75
N ALA A 510 15.44 22.98 -4.83
CA ALA A 510 16.37 22.77 -3.72
C ALA A 510 16.01 21.48 -2.93
N PRO A 511 17.00 20.72 -2.42
CA PRO A 511 16.76 19.45 -1.74
C PRO A 511 15.86 19.63 -0.51
N SER A 512 15.07 18.60 -0.21
CA SER A 512 14.12 18.68 0.89
C SER A 512 14.83 18.74 2.24
N LEU A 513 14.15 19.33 3.20
CA LEU A 513 14.58 19.59 4.58
C LEU A 513 15.22 18.44 5.37
N PHE A 514 14.92 17.19 4.99
CA PHE A 514 15.37 15.97 5.68
C PHE A 514 16.36 15.16 4.83
N SER A 515 16.76 15.71 3.68
CA SER A 515 17.65 15.11 2.70
C SER A 515 19.11 15.24 3.14
N TYR A 516 19.65 14.20 3.77
CA TYR A 516 21.09 14.07 3.99
C TYR A 516 21.66 13.08 2.98
N GLY A 517 22.83 13.39 2.40
CA GLY A 517 23.57 12.42 1.59
C GLY A 517 24.06 11.24 2.43
N LEU A 518 24.33 11.47 3.72
CA LEU A 518 24.67 10.45 4.70
C LEU A 518 24.11 10.84 6.08
N ALA A 519 23.39 9.95 6.76
CA ALA A 519 22.91 10.18 8.12
C ALA A 519 23.16 8.96 9.02
N ILE A 520 23.81 9.18 10.16
CA ILE A 520 23.87 8.22 11.28
C ILE A 520 22.86 8.63 12.33
N LYS A 521 22.10 7.68 12.88
CA LYS A 521 21.00 7.91 13.84
C LYS A 521 21.40 7.62 15.27
N ALA A 522 20.71 8.26 16.22
CA ALA A 522 21.13 8.35 17.63
C ALA A 522 21.37 7.03 18.41
N GLN A 523 20.97 5.88 17.86
CA GLN A 523 21.18 4.55 18.46
C GLN A 523 22.44 3.84 17.92
N SER A 524 23.04 4.34 16.84
CA SER A 524 24.27 3.83 16.25
C SER A 524 25.51 4.14 17.09
N HIS A 525 26.47 3.22 17.08
CA HIS A 525 27.75 3.36 17.77
C HIS A 525 28.92 2.92 16.87
N ASP A 526 30.10 3.52 17.06
CA ASP A 526 31.40 3.08 16.50
C ASP A 526 31.51 2.96 14.97
N CYS A 527 30.53 3.46 14.20
CA CYS A 527 30.59 3.51 12.74
C CYS A 527 31.77 4.37 12.22
N GLU A 528 32.38 3.96 11.10
CA GLU A 528 33.52 4.66 10.48
C GLU A 528 33.24 5.01 9.00
N ILE A 529 33.51 6.26 8.63
CA ILE A 529 33.34 6.80 7.26
C ILE A 529 34.69 7.33 6.75
N ARG A 530 35.10 6.89 5.55
CA ARG A 530 36.37 7.23 4.92
C ARG A 530 36.21 7.71 3.48
N SER A 531 37.09 8.63 3.05
CA SER A 531 37.33 8.96 1.62
C SER A 531 36.09 9.39 0.82
N SER A 532 35.06 9.90 1.49
CA SER A 532 33.71 10.05 0.94
C SER A 532 33.38 11.50 0.54
N ASN A 533 32.54 11.68 -0.48
CA ASN A 533 32.07 12.99 -0.93
C ASN A 533 30.54 13.06 -0.89
N CYS A 534 30.00 13.91 0.00
CA CYS A 534 28.58 14.01 0.31
C CYS A 534 28.04 15.43 0.08
N CYS A 535 26.74 15.57 -0.15
CA CYS A 535 26.14 16.91 -0.21
C CYS A 535 25.87 17.48 1.21
N ALA A 536 25.33 16.65 2.10
CA ALA A 536 25.16 16.94 3.53
C ALA A 536 25.36 15.65 4.36
N VAL A 537 25.88 15.77 5.58
CA VAL A 537 26.14 14.66 6.51
C VAL A 537 25.49 14.96 7.87
N LYS A 538 24.76 14.00 8.44
CA LYS A 538 24.30 14.03 9.83
C LYS A 538 24.94 12.90 10.64
N ILE A 539 25.32 13.18 11.87
CA ILE A 539 25.83 12.19 12.81
C ILE A 539 25.13 12.40 14.15
N GLU A 540 24.33 11.41 14.54
CA GLU A 540 23.73 11.28 15.86
C GLU A 540 24.28 9.97 16.46
N GLY A 541 24.49 9.88 17.77
CA GLY A 541 25.01 8.67 18.43
C GLY A 541 26.41 8.88 19.01
N HIS A 542 27.17 7.81 19.25
CA HIS A 542 28.45 7.90 19.97
C HIS A 542 29.64 7.27 19.24
N SER A 543 30.84 7.84 19.46
CA SER A 543 32.16 7.28 19.08
C SER A 543 32.48 7.14 17.58
N HIS A 544 31.68 7.72 16.68
CA HIS A 544 31.93 7.64 15.23
C HIS A 544 33.26 8.27 14.78
N THR A 545 33.85 7.69 13.73
CA THR A 545 35.11 8.14 13.10
C THR A 545 34.87 8.60 11.66
N LEU A 546 35.26 9.84 11.34
CA LEU A 546 35.26 10.40 9.99
C LEU A 546 36.68 10.74 9.55
N ARG A 547 37.07 10.26 8.37
CA ARG A 547 38.40 10.52 7.81
C ARG A 547 38.30 10.85 6.31
N ASP A 548 38.92 11.95 5.89
CA ASP A 548 38.97 12.37 4.49
C ASP A 548 37.56 12.53 3.85
N VAL A 549 36.59 13.02 4.62
CA VAL A 549 35.21 13.25 4.16
C VAL A 549 35.03 14.69 3.66
N GLU A 550 34.65 14.86 2.39
CA GLU A 550 34.30 16.14 1.81
C GLU A 550 32.79 16.32 1.76
N CYS A 551 32.29 17.50 2.14
CA CYS A 551 30.87 17.79 2.25
C CYS A 551 30.52 19.15 1.64
N GLY A 552 29.60 19.17 0.69
CA GLY A 552 29.23 20.37 -0.08
C GLY A 552 28.48 21.44 0.72
N HIS A 553 27.61 21.04 1.66
CA HIS A 553 26.81 21.95 2.49
C HIS A 553 27.18 21.90 3.97
N ILE A 554 26.73 20.87 4.70
CA ILE A 554 26.80 20.84 6.18
C ILE A 554 27.17 19.45 6.71
N ILE A 555 28.01 19.42 7.74
CA ILE A 555 28.23 18.26 8.61
C ILE A 555 27.64 18.62 9.98
N GLU A 556 26.54 17.97 10.35
CA GLU A 556 25.80 18.20 11.59
C GLU A 556 26.08 17.06 12.59
N ILE A 557 26.42 17.39 13.83
CA ILE A 557 26.74 16.43 14.89
C ILE A 557 25.92 16.76 16.15
N SER A 558 25.15 15.80 16.67
CA SER A 558 24.22 16.00 17.79
C SER A 558 24.25 14.87 18.83
N ASN A 559 23.68 15.16 20.02
CA ASN A 559 23.43 14.21 21.10
C ASN A 559 24.70 13.57 21.73
N VAL A 560 25.74 14.38 21.97
CA VAL A 560 27.10 13.93 22.33
C VAL A 560 27.29 13.65 23.84
N SER A 561 26.47 12.79 24.45
CA SER A 561 26.61 12.48 25.89
C SER A 561 27.83 11.58 26.20
N GLY A 562 29.01 12.19 26.32
CA GLY A 562 30.15 11.64 27.08
C GLY A 562 31.27 10.92 26.31
N ASN A 563 31.28 10.90 24.96
CA ASN A 563 32.36 10.31 24.17
C ASN A 563 32.73 11.14 22.92
N ARG A 564 33.96 10.95 22.41
CA ARG A 564 34.56 11.81 21.37
C ARG A 564 34.44 11.21 19.97
N HIS A 565 33.70 11.88 19.07
CA HIS A 565 33.82 11.64 17.63
C HIS A 565 35.23 12.02 17.13
N GLN A 566 35.74 11.29 16.14
CA GLN A 566 37.07 11.56 15.56
C GLN A 566 36.94 12.08 14.13
N LEU A 567 37.12 13.38 13.92
CA LEU A 567 37.14 14.00 12.58
C LEU A 567 38.59 14.26 12.15
N LYS A 568 38.98 13.73 10.98
CA LYS A 568 40.35 13.87 10.44
C LYS A 568 40.33 14.24 8.96
N ARG A 569 40.81 15.45 8.64
CA ARG A 569 40.92 15.98 7.26
C ARG A 569 39.57 16.11 6.51
N CYS A 570 38.48 16.32 7.25
CA CYS A 570 37.16 16.56 6.65
C CYS A 570 37.01 18.01 6.16
N LYS A 571 36.13 18.25 5.18
CA LYS A 571 35.83 19.59 4.61
C LYS A 571 34.32 19.81 4.54
N GLY A 572 33.84 21.00 4.89
CA GLY A 572 32.42 21.39 4.86
C GLY A 572 32.10 22.42 5.94
N ASN A 573 30.87 22.98 5.96
CA ASN A 573 30.43 23.78 7.11
C ASN A 573 30.05 22.84 8.26
N ILE A 574 30.67 22.97 9.43
CA ILE A 574 30.46 22.03 10.54
C ILE A 574 29.57 22.66 11.61
N CYS A 575 28.53 21.94 12.00
CA CYS A 575 27.54 22.30 13.01
C CYS A 575 27.58 21.29 14.16
N HIS A 576 27.64 21.79 15.39
CA HIS A 576 27.52 21.00 16.62
C HIS A 576 26.31 21.53 17.39
N THR A 577 25.38 20.65 17.76
CA THR A 577 24.14 21.08 18.47
C THR A 577 24.22 20.92 19.98
N ASP A 578 25.07 20.03 20.50
CA ASP A 578 25.10 19.67 21.92
C ASP A 578 26.52 19.57 22.51
N ASP A 579 26.65 20.14 23.72
CA ASP A 579 27.81 20.24 24.62
C ASP A 579 28.94 21.26 24.28
N ALA A 580 29.38 21.95 25.33
CA ALA A 580 30.27 23.12 25.30
C ALA A 580 31.76 22.76 25.47
N SER A 581 32.17 21.52 25.16
CA SER A 581 33.49 21.00 25.53
C SER A 581 34.36 20.51 24.35
N ILE A 582 35.23 21.42 23.86
CA ILE A 582 36.47 21.18 23.05
C ILE A 582 36.24 20.63 21.61
N ILE A 583 36.92 20.99 20.50
CA ILE A 583 38.22 21.63 20.14
C ILE A 583 38.01 22.53 18.91
N PRO A 584 38.72 23.68 18.74
CA PRO A 584 38.62 24.48 17.51
C PRO A 584 39.11 23.73 16.27
N ILE A 585 38.24 23.64 15.26
CA ILE A 585 38.54 23.04 13.96
C ILE A 585 39.37 24.03 13.14
N LYS A 586 40.56 23.60 12.69
CA LYS A 586 41.47 24.40 11.87
C LYS A 586 41.45 23.97 10.41
N ASP A 587 41.41 24.95 9.51
CA ASP A 587 41.62 24.72 8.08
C ASP A 587 43.08 24.35 7.75
N ASN A 588 43.37 24.09 6.47
CA ASN A 588 44.71 23.79 5.97
C ASN A 588 45.71 24.97 6.08
N HIS A 589 45.28 26.13 6.58
CA HIS A 589 46.10 27.31 6.83
C HIS A 589 46.20 27.68 8.33
N GLY A 590 45.51 26.95 9.21
CA GLY A 590 45.55 27.12 10.67
C GLY A 590 44.46 28.03 11.26
N ASN A 591 43.48 28.45 10.47
CA ASN A 591 42.40 29.36 10.90
C ASN A 591 41.32 28.60 11.68
N GLU A 592 40.92 29.11 12.85
CA GLU A 592 39.88 28.50 13.70
C GLU A 592 38.47 28.91 13.25
N PHE A 593 37.58 27.93 13.04
CA PHE A 593 36.16 28.21 12.78
C PHE A 593 35.39 28.45 14.09
N SER A 594 34.82 29.65 14.24
CA SER A 594 33.98 30.05 15.38
C SER A 594 32.57 30.49 14.91
N ILE A 595 31.66 29.55 14.68
CA ILE A 595 30.35 29.85 14.06
C ILE A 595 29.11 29.54 14.94
N TYR A 596 29.23 28.74 16.01
CA TYR A 596 28.06 28.37 16.85
C TYR A 596 27.99 28.99 18.25
N SER A 597 29.06 29.61 18.78
CA SER A 597 29.08 30.11 20.17
C SER A 597 28.17 31.32 20.45
N ARG A 598 27.79 32.09 19.42
CA ARG A 598 27.08 33.38 19.60
C ARG A 598 25.56 33.26 19.71
N GLY A 599 24.96 32.20 19.18
CA GLY A 599 23.51 31.96 19.29
C GLY A 599 23.10 31.68 20.74
N LEU A 600 23.84 30.79 21.41
CA LEU A 600 23.61 30.44 22.82
C LEU A 600 23.82 31.65 23.75
N ASP A 601 24.89 32.44 23.55
CA ASP A 601 25.13 33.71 24.28
C ASP A 601 23.90 34.64 24.20
N LEU A 602 23.33 34.83 23.00
CA LEU A 602 22.18 35.69 22.83
C LEU A 602 20.95 35.15 23.56
N GLN A 603 20.66 33.85 23.44
CA GLN A 603 19.50 33.26 24.11
C GLN A 603 19.63 33.33 25.65
N GLU A 604 20.80 33.00 26.20
CA GLU A 604 21.08 33.11 27.63
C GLU A 604 20.96 34.56 28.14
N ARG A 605 21.44 35.54 27.36
CA ARG A 605 21.32 36.97 27.69
C ARG A 605 19.87 37.46 27.64
N LEU A 606 19.05 36.95 26.72
CA LEU A 606 17.62 37.24 26.63
C LEU A 606 16.84 36.61 27.78
N GLU A 607 17.19 35.41 28.21
CA GLU A 607 16.57 34.74 29.36
C GLU A 607 16.94 35.43 30.68
N ASN A 608 18.19 35.88 30.83
CA ASN A 608 18.69 36.48 32.07
C ASN A 608 18.47 37.99 32.22
N CYS A 609 18.11 38.72 31.15
CA CYS A 609 17.94 40.18 31.21
C CYS A 609 16.85 40.67 32.18
N THR A 610 16.89 41.94 32.56
CA THR A 610 15.88 42.64 33.37
C THR A 610 15.26 43.83 32.64
N SER A 611 14.10 44.31 33.11
CA SER A 611 13.42 45.47 32.49
C SER A 611 14.30 46.71 32.53
N GLY A 612 14.58 47.28 31.34
CA GLY A 612 15.51 48.38 31.14
C GLY A 612 16.88 47.97 30.57
N ASP A 613 17.16 46.67 30.42
CA ASP A 613 18.45 46.19 29.92
C ASP A 613 18.69 46.52 28.44
N VAL A 614 19.95 46.82 28.12
CA VAL A 614 20.42 47.06 26.74
C VAL A 614 21.37 45.94 26.32
N ILE A 615 20.87 45.03 25.49
CA ILE A 615 21.62 43.93 24.90
C ILE A 615 22.26 44.44 23.60
N GLN A 616 23.49 44.92 23.69
CA GLN A 616 24.31 45.25 22.53
C GLN A 616 24.95 43.96 21.96
N LEU A 617 24.72 43.68 20.69
CA LEU A 617 25.35 42.60 19.94
C LEU A 617 26.61 43.09 19.24
N GLU A 618 27.53 42.17 19.01
CA GLU A 618 28.75 42.39 18.24
C GLU A 618 28.51 42.13 16.73
N GLU A 619 29.49 42.47 15.89
CA GLU A 619 29.52 42.06 14.49
C GLU A 619 29.75 40.54 14.41
N GLY A 620 28.83 39.82 13.75
CA GLY A 620 28.82 38.36 13.66
C GLY A 620 27.46 37.78 13.27
N ILE A 621 27.39 36.45 13.15
CA ILE A 621 26.17 35.70 12.84
C ILE A 621 25.65 35.06 14.14
N TYR A 622 24.37 35.28 14.41
CA TYR A 622 23.59 34.76 15.53
C TYR A 622 22.57 33.77 14.97
N SER A 623 22.91 32.49 15.03
CA SER A 623 22.12 31.40 14.46
C SER A 623 21.15 30.84 15.50
N GLY A 624 19.84 30.91 15.25
CA GLY A 624 18.81 30.43 16.17
C GLY A 624 17.44 31.09 15.94
N GLY A 625 16.46 30.72 16.76
CA GLY A 625 15.19 31.44 16.91
C GLY A 625 15.13 32.03 18.32
N PHE A 626 14.99 33.36 18.42
CA PHE A 626 15.17 34.09 19.68
C PHE A 626 13.85 34.66 20.20
N VAL A 627 13.66 34.69 21.52
CA VAL A 627 12.42 35.21 22.14
C VAL A 627 12.73 36.31 23.15
N ILE A 628 12.10 37.48 22.97
CA ILE A 628 12.03 38.55 23.97
C ILE A 628 10.70 38.39 24.71
N ALA A 629 10.79 37.93 25.97
CA ALA A 629 9.65 37.67 26.86
C ALA A 629 9.56 38.63 28.06
N LYS A 630 10.41 39.67 28.11
CA LYS A 630 10.43 40.70 29.15
C LYS A 630 10.19 42.08 28.54
N ASN A 631 9.45 42.93 29.24
CA ASN A 631 9.14 44.30 28.80
C ASN A 631 10.35 45.23 28.91
N ASN A 632 10.34 46.33 28.13
CA ASN A 632 11.35 47.41 28.18
C ASN A 632 12.80 46.92 27.95
N ILE A 633 12.99 45.99 27.00
CA ILE A 633 14.30 45.49 26.59
C ILE A 633 14.77 46.19 25.32
N THR A 634 16.03 46.63 25.27
CA THR A 634 16.65 47.14 24.05
C THR A 634 17.61 46.12 23.47
N LEU A 635 17.32 45.57 22.28
CA LEU A 635 18.24 44.74 21.51
C LEU A 635 18.83 45.56 20.36
N LYS A 636 20.16 45.66 20.30
CA LYS A 636 20.84 46.51 19.32
C LYS A 636 22.05 45.83 18.70
N GLY A 637 22.12 45.79 17.37
CA GLY A 637 23.28 45.32 16.64
C GLY A 637 24.22 46.43 16.15
N VAL A 638 25.02 46.11 15.14
CA VAL A 638 25.98 47.00 14.47
C VAL A 638 25.63 47.18 12.98
N GLY A 639 24.33 47.09 12.63
CA GLY A 639 23.83 47.21 11.26
C GLY A 639 24.08 45.95 10.45
N ASP A 640 24.59 46.09 9.21
CA ASP A 640 24.92 44.97 8.31
C ASP A 640 25.94 43.97 8.90
N GLY A 641 26.69 44.37 9.94
CA GLY A 641 27.62 43.49 10.65
C GLY A 641 26.94 42.46 11.56
N THR A 642 25.74 42.73 12.08
CA THR A 642 25.04 41.82 13.00
C THR A 642 23.91 41.10 12.28
N LYS A 643 24.07 39.79 12.09
CA LYS A 643 23.15 38.95 11.30
C LYS A 643 22.42 37.95 12.18
N ILE A 644 21.09 37.93 12.15
CA ILE A 644 20.27 36.85 12.71
C ILE A 644 19.97 35.84 11.59
N SER A 645 20.27 34.57 11.85
CA SER A 645 20.11 33.47 10.88
C SER A 645 19.16 32.41 11.41
N CYS A 646 18.01 32.25 10.77
CA CYS A 646 17.06 31.17 11.09
C CYS A 646 17.62 29.82 10.59
N VAL A 647 17.86 28.87 11.49
CA VAL A 647 18.47 27.55 11.17
C VAL A 647 17.43 26.43 11.04
N SER A 648 16.19 26.70 11.41
CA SER A 648 15.10 25.73 11.46
C SER A 648 13.86 26.26 10.71
N HIS A 649 12.90 25.37 10.53
CA HIS A 649 12.19 25.29 9.26
C HIS A 649 10.69 24.98 9.37
N ILE A 650 10.18 24.82 10.59
CA ILE A 650 8.75 24.72 10.89
C ILE A 650 8.48 25.74 12.00
N ASP A 651 7.59 26.69 11.71
CA ASP A 651 7.11 27.78 12.59
C ASP A 651 8.17 28.61 13.35
N THR A 652 9.46 28.47 13.00
CA THR A 652 10.53 29.14 13.74
C THR A 652 10.70 30.57 13.26
N ILE A 653 10.35 31.50 14.16
CA ILE A 653 10.50 32.94 13.97
C ILE A 653 11.93 33.31 14.38
N GLY A 654 12.65 34.05 13.53
CA GLY A 654 14.04 34.46 13.83
C GLY A 654 14.15 35.30 15.10
N LEU A 655 13.22 36.24 15.28
CA LEU A 655 13.03 36.99 16.53
C LEU A 655 11.54 37.16 16.86
N SER A 656 11.11 36.65 18.01
CA SER A 656 9.74 36.80 18.53
C SER A 656 9.72 37.80 19.69
N ILE A 657 8.97 38.89 19.55
CA ILE A 657 8.79 39.91 20.60
C ILE A 657 7.39 39.71 21.21
N MET A 658 7.36 39.10 22.39
CA MET A 658 6.13 38.79 23.13
C MET A 658 5.88 39.79 24.27
N SER A 659 6.44 40.99 24.17
CA SER A 659 6.56 41.95 25.27
C SER A 659 6.35 43.39 24.81
N ASN A 660 6.12 44.27 25.78
CA ASN A 660 5.82 45.68 25.54
C ASN A 660 7.07 46.56 25.70
N ASP A 661 7.03 47.77 25.14
CA ASP A 661 8.02 48.83 25.33
C ASP A 661 9.46 48.47 24.90
N CYS A 662 9.64 47.42 24.10
CA CYS A 662 10.97 46.96 23.66
C CYS A 662 11.46 47.71 22.42
N THR A 663 12.77 47.90 22.30
CA THR A 663 13.43 48.56 21.15
C THR A 663 14.37 47.62 20.44
N ILE A 664 14.12 47.33 19.17
CA ILE A 664 15.00 46.51 18.30
C ILE A 664 15.64 47.40 17.25
N SER A 665 16.97 47.38 17.15
CA SER A 665 17.66 48.22 16.18
C SER A 665 18.96 47.67 15.59
N ASP A 666 19.25 48.12 14.37
CA ASP A 666 20.54 47.93 13.68
C ASP A 666 20.89 46.44 13.46
N LEU A 667 19.97 45.67 12.85
CA LEU A 667 20.08 44.22 12.61
C LEU A 667 19.80 43.83 11.16
N GLN A 668 20.47 42.78 10.67
CA GLN A 668 20.16 42.13 9.40
C GLN A 668 19.62 40.70 9.63
N PHE A 669 18.46 40.37 9.06
CA PHE A 669 17.94 39.01 9.01
C PHE A 669 18.37 38.35 7.70
N VAL A 670 18.99 37.18 7.81
CA VAL A 670 19.42 36.35 6.67
C VAL A 670 18.75 34.99 6.82
N THR A 671 17.70 34.75 6.05
CA THR A 671 17.00 33.47 6.05
C THR A 671 17.45 32.65 4.84
N PRO A 672 17.98 31.44 4.99
CA PRO A 672 18.28 30.57 3.85
C PRO A 672 17.01 30.02 3.18
N PHE A 673 15.86 30.14 3.85
CA PHE A 673 14.66 29.35 3.57
C PHE A 673 13.42 30.23 3.38
N GLU A 674 12.75 30.04 2.24
CA GLU A 674 11.74 30.95 1.71
C GLU A 674 10.45 31.05 2.56
N GLU A 675 10.16 30.04 3.39
CA GLU A 675 8.94 29.94 4.21
C GLU A 675 9.09 30.48 5.65
N THR A 676 10.31 30.83 6.08
CA THR A 676 10.57 31.27 7.47
C THR A 676 10.12 32.72 7.73
N SER A 677 9.62 33.01 8.93
CA SER A 677 9.29 34.38 9.35
C SER A 677 10.50 35.03 10.03
N GLY A 678 10.96 36.16 9.50
CA GLY A 678 12.11 36.88 10.05
C GLY A 678 11.83 37.41 11.46
N MET A 679 10.72 38.14 11.65
CA MET A 679 10.36 38.70 12.96
C MET A 679 8.84 38.74 13.20
N ARG A 680 8.40 38.42 14.42
CA ARG A 680 7.00 38.56 14.88
C ARG A 680 6.94 39.44 16.12
N VAL A 681 5.94 40.33 16.20
CA VAL A 681 5.72 41.23 17.33
C VAL A 681 4.26 41.19 17.76
N THR A 682 4.01 40.70 18.98
CA THR A 682 2.65 40.61 19.54
C THR A 682 2.38 41.64 20.65
N GLY A 683 3.44 42.26 21.21
CA GLY A 683 3.31 43.28 22.24
C GLY A 683 3.03 44.69 21.72
N THR A 684 2.85 45.62 22.67
CA THR A 684 2.42 47.01 22.45
C THR A 684 3.57 48.01 22.66
N ASN A 685 3.54 49.14 21.95
CA ASN A 685 4.50 50.25 22.07
C ASN A 685 5.99 49.86 21.84
N ASN A 686 6.24 48.84 21.01
CA ASN A 686 7.59 48.46 20.62
C ASN A 686 8.12 49.35 19.48
N VAL A 687 9.44 49.55 19.44
CA VAL A 687 10.14 50.33 18.41
C VAL A 687 11.06 49.42 17.60
N ILE A 688 10.81 49.32 16.30
CA ILE A 688 11.66 48.61 15.33
C ILE A 688 12.34 49.65 14.45
N LYS A 689 13.68 49.65 14.38
CA LYS A 689 14.43 50.65 13.60
C LYS A 689 15.64 50.09 12.87
N ASN A 690 15.88 50.48 11.61
CA ASN A 690 17.08 50.11 10.85
C ASN A 690 17.25 48.58 10.76
N VAL A 691 16.22 47.88 10.28
CA VAL A 691 16.23 46.41 10.15
C VAL A 691 16.17 46.02 8.66
N PHE A 692 17.05 45.11 8.27
CA PHE A 692 17.28 44.71 6.88
C PHE A 692 16.96 43.22 6.69
N PHE A 693 16.10 42.87 5.74
CA PHE A 693 15.73 41.48 5.43
C PHE A 693 16.34 41.02 4.10
N ARG A 694 16.92 39.82 4.09
CA ARG A 694 17.39 39.09 2.90
C ARG A 694 16.73 37.70 2.89
N GLY A 695 15.65 37.56 2.11
CA GLY A 695 14.82 36.35 2.03
C GLY A 695 13.73 36.24 3.12
N GLY A 696 12.89 35.20 3.00
CA GLY A 696 11.86 34.84 3.99
C GLY A 696 10.68 35.80 4.07
N SER A 697 9.66 35.49 4.88
CA SER A 697 8.62 36.46 5.24
C SER A 697 9.20 37.53 6.16
N GLY A 698 8.84 38.80 5.97
CA GLY A 698 9.46 39.94 6.68
C GLY A 698 9.01 40.09 8.13
N VAL A 699 8.22 41.12 8.43
CA VAL A 699 7.73 41.41 9.80
C VAL A 699 6.23 41.18 9.92
N VAL A 700 5.82 40.39 10.91
CA VAL A 700 4.41 40.17 11.30
C VAL A 700 4.12 40.90 12.62
N ILE A 701 3.04 41.68 12.66
CA ILE A 701 2.61 42.47 13.83
C ILE A 701 1.16 42.13 14.20
N ASP A 702 0.99 41.77 15.46
CA ASP A 702 -0.29 41.46 16.14
C ASP A 702 -0.52 42.35 17.38
N GLY A 703 0.26 43.43 17.52
CA GLY A 703 0.21 44.36 18.64
C GLY A 703 -0.18 45.79 18.25
N SER A 704 -0.44 46.65 19.23
CA SER A 704 -0.85 48.05 19.01
C SER A 704 0.27 49.06 19.28
N GLU A 705 0.13 50.29 18.78
CA GLU A 705 1.01 51.44 19.06
C GLU A 705 2.51 51.23 18.73
N ASN A 706 2.85 50.20 17.95
CA ASN A 706 4.23 49.90 17.57
C ASN A 706 4.73 50.89 16.49
N GLN A 707 6.03 51.23 16.56
CA GLN A 707 6.68 52.18 15.66
C GLN A 707 7.73 51.46 14.80
N ILE A 708 7.49 51.36 13.49
CA ILE A 708 8.43 50.77 12.52
C ILE A 708 9.11 51.90 11.74
N ARG A 709 10.44 51.94 11.73
CA ARG A 709 11.22 52.96 11.02
C ARG A 709 12.37 52.35 10.22
N ASN A 710 12.62 52.88 9.01
CA ASN A 710 13.79 52.54 8.19
C ASN A 710 13.94 51.01 8.00
N LEU A 711 12.88 50.35 7.55
CA LEU A 711 12.90 48.91 7.29
C LEU A 711 13.12 48.66 5.80
N GLN A 712 14.11 47.82 5.47
CA GLN A 712 14.42 47.46 4.09
C GLN A 712 14.24 45.97 3.85
N TYR A 713 13.53 45.61 2.78
CA TYR A 713 13.31 44.23 2.36
C TYR A 713 13.85 44.03 0.94
N ASN A 714 14.81 43.12 0.78
CA ASN A 714 15.49 42.85 -0.48
C ASN A 714 15.31 41.37 -0.89
N LYS A 715 14.79 41.17 -2.12
CA LYS A 715 14.57 39.86 -2.79
C LYS A 715 13.40 39.03 -2.23
N VAL A 716 12.38 38.84 -3.07
CA VAL A 716 11.17 38.01 -2.81
C VAL A 716 11.41 36.57 -3.29
N PRO A 717 10.93 35.54 -2.55
CA PRO A 717 11.05 34.13 -2.94
C PRO A 717 10.19 33.71 -4.15
N LYS A 718 10.60 32.65 -4.86
CA LYS A 718 9.89 32.13 -6.06
C LYS A 718 8.87 31.03 -5.71
N LEU A 719 7.97 31.29 -4.75
CA LEU A 719 6.91 30.34 -4.37
C LEU A 719 5.55 30.65 -5.04
N PRO A 720 4.98 29.72 -5.84
CA PRO A 720 3.60 29.84 -6.32
C PRO A 720 2.61 29.40 -5.23
N GLY A 721 1.72 30.32 -4.82
CA GLY A 721 0.57 30.01 -3.96
C GLY A 721 0.64 30.52 -2.51
N VAL A 722 1.81 31.01 -2.06
CA VAL A 722 1.98 31.59 -0.71
C VAL A 722 1.82 33.11 -0.77
N ILE A 723 0.98 33.67 0.12
CA ILE A 723 0.93 35.14 0.33
C ILE A 723 2.22 35.56 1.03
N THR A 724 3.11 36.23 0.31
CA THR A 724 4.38 36.72 0.86
C THR A 724 4.29 38.22 1.12
N CYS A 725 4.61 38.64 2.36
CA CYS A 725 4.51 40.04 2.78
C CYS A 725 5.85 40.55 3.34
N GLY A 726 6.27 41.75 2.91
CA GLY A 726 7.40 42.45 3.52
C GLY A 726 7.06 42.94 4.94
N VAL A 727 5.87 43.51 5.11
CA VAL A 727 5.27 43.80 6.42
C VAL A 727 3.79 43.38 6.42
N LEU A 728 3.38 42.64 7.45
CA LEU A 728 1.99 42.24 7.71
C LEU A 728 1.57 42.78 9.07
N ILE A 729 0.57 43.67 9.10
CA ILE A 729 -0.12 44.10 10.33
C ILE A 729 -1.45 43.36 10.34
N HIS A 730 -1.51 42.28 11.11
CA HIS A 730 -2.63 41.35 11.13
C HIS A 730 -3.68 41.76 12.16
N SER A 731 -3.25 42.22 13.34
CA SER A 731 -4.11 42.78 14.39
C SER A 731 -3.47 43.98 15.11
N GLY A 732 -4.26 44.80 15.80
CA GLY A 732 -3.81 45.98 16.56
C GLY A 732 -4.17 47.35 15.96
N LYS A 733 -4.09 48.41 16.77
CA LYS A 733 -4.46 49.79 16.43
C LYS A 733 -3.29 50.77 16.57
N SER A 734 -3.37 51.89 15.86
CA SER A 734 -2.46 53.03 15.98
C SER A 734 -0.97 52.75 15.68
N ASN A 735 -0.65 51.65 14.98
CA ASN A 735 0.72 51.35 14.55
C ASN A 735 1.20 52.41 13.52
N ASN A 736 2.49 52.74 13.53
CA ASN A 736 3.12 53.73 12.63
C ASN A 736 4.25 53.08 11.81
N VAL A 737 4.30 53.37 10.51
CA VAL A 737 5.32 52.86 9.59
C VAL A 737 5.95 54.01 8.79
N GLU A 738 7.25 54.22 8.97
CA GLU A 738 8.02 55.33 8.36
C GLU A 738 9.23 54.80 7.58
N ASN A 739 9.49 55.37 6.40
CA ASN A 739 10.67 55.07 5.56
C ASN A 739 10.85 53.57 5.19
N PHE A 740 9.77 52.81 4.98
CA PHE A 740 9.86 51.43 4.47
C PHE A 740 10.30 51.41 3.00
N THR A 741 11.24 50.52 2.65
CA THR A 741 11.68 50.29 1.27
C THR A 741 11.63 48.80 0.93
N CYS A 742 10.95 48.45 -0.16
CA CYS A 742 10.91 47.09 -0.69
C CYS A 742 11.44 47.07 -2.13
N ASP A 743 12.59 46.45 -2.37
CA ASP A 743 13.16 46.24 -3.70
C ASP A 743 13.12 44.77 -4.09
N ALA A 744 12.26 44.46 -5.06
CA ALA A 744 11.98 43.11 -5.53
C ALA A 744 12.12 43.05 -7.07
N THR A 745 13.17 42.39 -7.53
CA THR A 745 13.50 42.22 -8.95
C THR A 745 12.62 41.17 -9.65
N HIS A 746 12.02 40.25 -8.89
CA HIS A 746 11.16 39.17 -9.36
C HIS A 746 9.97 39.06 -8.39
N TRP A 747 8.74 39.06 -8.90
CA TRP A 747 7.51 38.95 -8.11
C TRP A 747 6.77 37.65 -8.45
N SER A 748 6.23 36.97 -7.44
CA SER A 748 5.23 35.91 -7.68
C SER A 748 3.83 36.54 -7.76
N LYS A 749 2.81 35.76 -8.19
CA LYS A 749 1.44 36.28 -8.38
C LYS A 749 0.76 36.80 -7.09
N ILE A 750 1.33 36.58 -5.90
CA ILE A 750 0.70 36.91 -4.60
C ILE A 750 1.71 37.45 -3.56
N THR A 751 2.40 38.55 -3.90
CA THR A 751 3.30 39.25 -2.96
C THR A 751 2.81 40.67 -2.68
N PHE A 752 2.82 41.09 -1.41
CA PHE A 752 2.51 42.46 -0.97
C PHE A 752 3.72 43.12 -0.29
N GLY A 753 3.96 44.41 -0.55
CA GLY A 753 4.96 45.17 0.21
C GLY A 753 4.51 45.41 1.65
N LEU A 754 3.28 45.88 1.81
CA LEU A 754 2.60 46.10 3.10
C LEU A 754 1.13 45.65 3.02
N LEU A 755 0.71 44.81 3.96
CA LEU A 755 -0.66 44.32 4.12
C LEU A 755 -1.19 44.64 5.54
N VAL A 756 -2.40 45.21 5.62
CA VAL A 756 -3.01 45.73 6.86
C VAL A 756 -4.43 45.18 7.00
N GLY A 757 -4.70 44.40 8.06
CA GLY A 757 -5.92 43.62 8.26
C GLY A 757 -7.19 44.43 8.59
N LYS A 758 -8.38 43.84 8.35
CA LYS A 758 -9.70 44.53 8.37
C LYS A 758 -10.07 45.27 9.66
N GLU A 759 -9.52 44.88 10.81
CA GLU A 759 -9.82 45.49 12.13
C GLU A 759 -8.67 46.37 12.66
N THR A 760 -7.71 46.70 11.80
CA THR A 760 -6.48 47.42 12.19
C THR A 760 -6.45 48.86 11.69
N SER A 761 -5.82 49.75 12.46
CA SER A 761 -5.63 51.15 12.07
C SER A 761 -4.15 51.53 12.05
N LEU A 762 -3.76 52.29 11.02
CA LEU A 762 -2.46 52.93 10.93
C LEU A 762 -2.59 54.39 11.38
N SER A 763 -1.85 54.78 12.40
CA SER A 763 -1.80 56.18 12.85
C SER A 763 -1.02 57.05 11.87
N THR A 764 -0.02 56.49 11.20
CA THR A 764 0.74 57.16 10.12
C THR A 764 1.40 56.14 9.19
N LEU A 765 1.41 56.43 7.88
CA LEU A 765 2.26 55.78 6.90
C LEU A 765 2.99 56.86 6.10
N SER A 766 4.32 56.91 6.20
CA SER A 766 5.10 58.01 5.60
C SER A 766 6.39 57.60 4.89
N ASN A 767 6.74 58.33 3.82
CA ASN A 767 8.00 58.22 3.05
C ASN A 767 8.33 56.79 2.53
N CYS A 768 7.32 55.95 2.31
CA CYS A 768 7.53 54.56 1.89
C CYS A 768 7.75 54.44 0.36
N ARG A 769 8.65 53.54 -0.05
CA ARG A 769 9.02 53.26 -1.45
C ARG A 769 8.84 51.78 -1.80
N PHE A 770 8.28 51.52 -2.98
CA PHE A 770 8.05 50.18 -3.50
C PHE A 770 8.68 50.05 -4.90
N GLY A 771 9.59 49.08 -5.07
CA GLY A 771 10.47 48.92 -6.23
C GLY A 771 9.82 48.33 -7.48
N ARG A 772 10.60 48.28 -8.57
CA ARG A 772 10.18 47.87 -9.92
C ARG A 772 10.55 46.41 -10.18
N GLY A 773 9.58 45.56 -10.52
CA GLY A 773 9.81 44.17 -10.92
C GLY A 773 9.39 43.90 -12.36
N THR A 774 10.12 43.02 -13.05
CA THR A 774 9.76 42.48 -14.36
C THR A 774 9.07 41.11 -14.19
N ILE A 775 7.96 40.91 -14.90
CA ILE A 775 7.28 39.61 -14.96
C ILE A 775 7.87 38.83 -16.14
N GLU A 776 8.70 37.83 -15.86
CA GLU A 776 9.08 36.80 -16.83
C GLU A 776 8.29 35.51 -16.56
N GLY A 777 7.56 35.02 -17.57
CA GLY A 777 6.80 33.77 -17.50
C GLY A 777 5.39 33.89 -18.09
N SER A 778 5.18 33.27 -19.26
CA SER A 778 3.86 33.12 -19.88
C SER A 778 3.00 32.13 -19.10
N CYS A 779 1.98 32.61 -18.38
CA CYS A 779 1.07 31.77 -17.60
C CYS A 779 -0.39 32.13 -17.89
N HIS A 780 -0.98 31.45 -18.89
CA HIS A 780 -2.40 31.55 -19.22
C HIS A 780 -3.25 30.64 -18.31
N THR A 781 -3.64 31.14 -17.13
CA THR A 781 -4.85 30.72 -16.39
C THR A 781 -5.06 31.60 -15.14
N MET A 782 -6.33 31.71 -14.74
CA MET A 782 -6.90 32.61 -13.72
C MET A 782 -6.92 34.11 -14.06
N THR A 783 -8.12 34.59 -14.41
CA THR A 783 -8.55 35.99 -14.39
C THR A 783 -8.88 36.46 -12.97
N ASP A 784 -8.75 37.77 -12.73
CA ASP A 784 -9.32 38.53 -11.61
C ASP A 784 -8.72 38.41 -10.19
N ILE A 785 -7.39 38.35 -10.11
CA ILE A 785 -6.67 39.11 -9.05
C ILE A 785 -5.61 40.00 -9.73
N GLU A 786 -5.82 41.32 -9.69
CA GLU A 786 -4.93 42.33 -10.27
C GLU A 786 -3.57 42.34 -9.53
N ALA A 787 -2.57 41.66 -10.09
CA ALA A 787 -1.21 41.56 -9.56
C ALA A 787 -0.39 42.86 -9.79
N SER A 788 -0.80 43.96 -9.18
CA SER A 788 -0.08 45.25 -9.23
C SER A 788 -0.38 46.21 -8.07
N LEU A 789 -0.62 45.70 -6.86
CA LEU A 789 -0.88 46.50 -5.66
C LEU A 789 0.17 46.26 -4.58
N SER A 790 1.20 47.11 -4.55
CA SER A 790 2.31 47.06 -3.58
C SER A 790 1.87 47.34 -2.13
N LEU A 791 0.68 47.93 -1.95
CA LEU A 791 0.07 48.33 -0.69
C LEU A 791 -1.39 47.88 -0.68
N LYS A 792 -1.84 47.21 0.40
CA LYS A 792 -3.25 46.83 0.59
C LYS A 792 -3.71 47.14 2.01
N LEU A 793 -4.65 48.08 2.12
CA LEU A 793 -5.25 48.52 3.38
C LEU A 793 -6.70 48.02 3.46
N PHE A 794 -7.09 47.48 4.61
CA PHE A 794 -8.47 47.17 4.93
C PHE A 794 -8.85 47.91 6.23
N GLY A 795 -9.87 48.79 6.20
CA GLY A 795 -10.33 49.53 7.39
C GLY A 795 -10.74 50.97 7.07
N GLN A 796 -11.05 51.74 8.12
CA GLN A 796 -11.28 53.19 8.08
C GLN A 796 -10.26 53.92 8.97
N GLY A 797 -9.94 55.18 8.66
CA GLY A 797 -9.12 56.05 9.52
C GLY A 797 -7.60 55.98 9.31
N HIS A 798 -7.12 55.64 8.11
CA HIS A 798 -5.68 55.62 7.79
C HIS A 798 -5.19 57.01 7.33
N THR A 799 -4.08 57.50 7.90
CA THR A 799 -3.43 58.76 7.46
C THR A 799 -2.21 58.47 6.57
N LEU A 800 -2.27 58.89 5.31
CA LEU A 800 -1.20 58.72 4.30
C LEU A 800 -0.44 60.05 4.09
N THR A 801 0.88 60.04 4.09
CA THR A 801 1.69 61.25 3.74
C THR A 801 2.96 60.88 2.98
N LYS A 802 3.26 61.59 1.87
CA LYS A 802 4.53 61.45 1.10
C LYS A 802 4.91 60.01 0.71
N CYS A 803 3.95 59.17 0.34
CA CYS A 803 4.21 57.83 -0.19
C CYS A 803 4.23 57.84 -1.72
N THR A 804 5.16 57.12 -2.35
CA THR A 804 5.32 57.09 -3.82
C THR A 804 5.14 55.68 -4.39
N SER A 805 4.25 55.54 -5.38
CA SER A 805 4.01 54.31 -6.14
C SER A 805 3.87 54.61 -7.62
N ASN A 806 4.44 53.78 -8.48
CA ASN A 806 4.39 53.94 -9.95
C ASN A 806 3.09 53.40 -10.59
N HIS A 807 2.14 52.88 -9.80
CA HIS A 807 0.82 52.44 -10.26
C HIS A 807 -0.30 52.95 -9.33
N LEU A 808 -0.62 54.24 -9.45
CA LEU A 808 -1.86 54.83 -8.94
C LEU A 808 -2.78 55.13 -10.13
N ARG A 809 -3.63 54.16 -10.51
CA ARG A 809 -4.80 54.42 -11.38
C ARG A 809 -5.96 54.86 -10.50
N THR A 810 -6.41 56.11 -10.67
CA THR A 810 -7.48 56.73 -9.88
C THR A 810 -8.87 56.18 -10.17
N ASP A 811 -9.06 55.54 -11.32
CA ASP A 811 -10.37 55.53 -12.00
C ASP A 811 -11.32 54.39 -11.56
N LYS A 812 -10.90 53.57 -10.58
CA LYS A 812 -11.76 52.54 -9.94
C LYS A 812 -11.95 52.73 -8.43
N ILE A 813 -11.40 53.79 -7.83
CA ILE A 813 -11.50 54.04 -6.38
C ILE A 813 -12.96 54.38 -5.95
N GLN A 814 -13.77 54.89 -6.88
CA GLN A 814 -15.10 55.46 -6.61
C GLN A 814 -16.24 54.48 -6.26
N LYS A 815 -15.99 53.16 -6.18
CA LYS A 815 -17.05 52.15 -5.89
C LYS A 815 -16.92 51.39 -4.56
N SER A 816 -15.92 51.71 -3.73
CA SER A 816 -15.83 51.19 -2.35
C SER A 816 -15.53 52.26 -1.29
N MET A 817 -15.76 53.54 -1.61
CA MET A 817 -15.56 54.67 -0.71
C MET A 817 -16.78 55.59 -0.72
N THR A 818 -17.60 55.54 0.33
CA THR A 818 -18.67 56.53 0.59
C THR A 818 -18.56 57.22 1.95
N ASP A 819 -17.66 56.81 2.85
CA ASP A 819 -17.59 57.31 4.23
C ASP A 819 -16.14 57.44 4.76
N CYS A 820 -15.29 58.24 4.09
CA CYS A 820 -13.95 58.61 4.59
C CYS A 820 -13.56 60.03 4.13
N ASP A 821 -13.47 60.98 5.07
CA ASP A 821 -12.90 62.31 4.84
C ASP A 821 -11.37 62.20 4.66
N PHE A 822 -10.85 62.79 3.57
CA PHE A 822 -9.41 62.98 3.37
C PHE A 822 -9.10 64.46 3.10
N THR A 823 -8.17 65.02 3.87
CA THR A 823 -7.58 66.34 3.63
C THR A 823 -6.36 66.22 2.73
N THR A 824 -6.50 66.60 1.45
CA THR A 824 -5.41 66.55 0.46
C THR A 824 -4.57 67.82 0.47
N THR A 825 -3.24 67.66 0.43
CA THR A 825 -2.29 68.73 0.09
C THR A 825 -1.25 68.21 -0.91
N GLU A 826 -1.28 68.82 -2.10
CA GLU A 826 -0.24 68.83 -3.15
C GLU A 826 0.24 67.48 -3.74
N LEU A 827 -0.18 67.22 -4.99
CA LEU A 827 0.54 66.41 -5.96
C LEU A 827 0.77 67.24 -7.24
N VAL A 828 1.91 67.05 -7.89
CA VAL A 828 2.41 67.87 -9.02
C VAL A 828 2.11 67.21 -10.37
N GLU A 829 1.72 68.02 -11.36
CA GLU A 829 1.31 67.59 -12.70
C GLU A 829 2.48 67.34 -13.69
N SER A 830 2.25 66.41 -14.63
CA SER A 830 2.73 66.37 -16.04
C SER A 830 2.42 64.98 -16.62
N GLU A 831 2.03 64.76 -17.87
CA GLU A 831 1.54 65.63 -18.96
C GLU A 831 0.60 64.76 -19.84
N GLU A 832 -0.42 65.34 -20.47
CA GLU A 832 -1.40 64.60 -21.31
C GLU A 832 -0.86 64.25 -22.71
N ILE A 833 -1.25 63.10 -23.29
CA ILE A 833 -1.62 62.98 -24.71
C ILE A 833 -2.73 61.92 -24.89
N GLY A 834 -3.82 62.28 -25.60
CA GLY A 834 -4.53 61.31 -26.47
C GLY A 834 -5.90 60.81 -26.01
N THR A 835 -6.89 61.71 -25.97
CA THR A 835 -8.31 61.35 -25.91
C THR A 835 -8.82 60.76 -27.23
N GLU A 836 -9.73 59.77 -27.17
CA GLU A 836 -10.89 59.75 -28.07
C GLU A 836 -12.13 59.19 -27.34
N LYS A 837 -13.31 59.65 -27.74
CA LYS A 837 -14.58 59.56 -26.99
C LYS A 837 -15.56 58.55 -27.60
N GLU A 838 -16.70 58.40 -26.91
CA GLU A 838 -18.06 57.99 -27.35
C GLU A 838 -18.55 56.68 -26.73
N GLU A 839 -19.78 56.57 -26.23
CA GLU A 839 -20.68 57.57 -25.62
C GLU A 839 -21.67 56.81 -24.72
N GLU A 840 -22.23 57.43 -23.68
CA GLU A 840 -23.18 56.74 -22.78
C GLU A 840 -24.57 56.58 -23.44
N THR A 841 -25.28 55.49 -23.13
CA THR A 841 -26.75 55.54 -23.08
C THR A 841 -27.33 54.53 -22.10
N LEU A 842 -27.92 55.04 -21.01
CA LEU A 842 -28.79 54.30 -20.10
C LEU A 842 -30.19 54.15 -20.71
N ILE A 843 -30.65 52.91 -20.88
CA ILE A 843 -32.10 52.62 -20.93
C ILE A 843 -32.38 51.40 -20.05
N ALA A 844 -33.15 51.61 -18.98
CA ALA A 844 -33.80 50.54 -18.24
C ALA A 844 -35.31 50.60 -18.54
N SER A 845 -35.82 49.60 -19.25
CA SER A 845 -37.26 49.38 -19.37
C SER A 845 -37.56 47.90 -19.63
N SER A 846 -38.36 47.31 -18.74
CA SER A 846 -38.96 45.99 -18.90
C SER A 846 -39.88 45.90 -20.11
N SER A 847 -39.74 44.88 -20.95
CA SER A 847 -40.86 44.04 -21.45
C SER A 847 -40.40 43.05 -22.53
N GLU A 848 -40.97 41.84 -22.45
CA GLU A 848 -41.12 40.84 -23.51
C GLU A 848 -39.87 40.25 -24.19
N SER A 849 -40.02 39.00 -24.60
CA SER A 849 -38.96 38.14 -25.10
C SER A 849 -38.75 38.27 -26.61
N PRO A 850 -37.49 38.30 -27.07
CA PRO A 850 -37.10 37.72 -28.34
C PRO A 850 -36.73 36.26 -28.11
N GLN A 851 -37.33 35.34 -28.89
CA GLN A 851 -36.85 33.97 -29.00
C GLN A 851 -35.44 33.98 -29.63
N SER A 852 -34.38 33.99 -28.82
CA SER A 852 -33.07 33.58 -29.30
C SER A 852 -33.09 32.08 -29.55
N ARG A 853 -32.73 31.68 -30.77
CA ARG A 853 -32.54 30.27 -31.11
C ARG A 853 -31.48 29.68 -30.17
N PRO A 854 -31.57 28.39 -29.80
CA PRO A 854 -30.43 27.75 -29.18
C PRO A 854 -29.24 27.91 -30.12
N HIS A 855 -28.12 28.41 -29.60
CA HIS A 855 -26.85 28.14 -30.26
C HIS A 855 -26.68 26.62 -30.20
N GLU A 856 -26.73 25.96 -31.35
CA GLU A 856 -26.35 24.56 -31.45
C GLU A 856 -24.89 24.48 -30.98
N GLY A 857 -24.67 23.83 -29.82
CA GLY A 857 -23.35 23.66 -29.24
C GLY A 857 -22.46 22.92 -30.24
N ILE A 858 -21.22 23.38 -30.38
CA ILE A 858 -20.32 22.81 -31.38
C ILE A 858 -19.66 21.57 -30.78
N ASP A 859 -19.78 20.44 -31.46
CA ASP A 859 -19.04 19.23 -31.13
C ASP A 859 -17.55 19.44 -31.45
N ARG A 860 -16.71 19.45 -30.40
CA ARG A 860 -15.25 19.60 -30.49
C ARG A 860 -14.59 18.25 -30.21
N ILE A 861 -13.73 17.81 -31.12
CA ILE A 861 -13.10 16.48 -31.08
C ILE A 861 -11.58 16.63 -31.02
N PRO A 862 -10.97 16.85 -29.84
CA PRO A 862 -9.53 17.03 -29.70
C PRO A 862 -8.77 15.71 -29.92
N LEU A 863 -7.71 15.77 -30.73
CA LEU A 863 -6.90 14.61 -31.11
C LEU A 863 -5.76 14.28 -30.11
N ASN A 864 -5.47 15.19 -29.17
CA ASN A 864 -4.40 15.05 -28.17
C ASN A 864 -4.64 15.99 -26.97
N SER A 865 -3.82 15.87 -25.92
CA SER A 865 -3.91 16.68 -24.69
C SER A 865 -3.84 18.19 -24.90
N LYS A 866 -3.03 18.64 -25.87
CA LYS A 866 -2.86 20.08 -26.14
C LYS A 866 -4.12 20.65 -26.76
N GLU A 867 -4.67 19.96 -27.76
CA GLU A 867 -5.96 20.31 -28.36
C GLU A 867 -7.11 20.22 -27.36
N LEU A 868 -7.08 19.26 -26.42
CA LEU A 868 -8.06 19.18 -25.35
C LEU A 868 -8.01 20.43 -24.47
N LEU A 869 -6.82 20.84 -24.02
CA LEU A 869 -6.65 22.07 -23.24
C LEU A 869 -7.11 23.32 -24.02
N GLU A 870 -6.77 23.42 -25.31
CA GLU A 870 -7.22 24.50 -26.19
C GLU A 870 -8.75 24.49 -26.39
N CYS A 871 -9.39 23.32 -26.49
CA CYS A 871 -10.85 23.20 -26.57
C CYS A 871 -11.54 23.61 -25.28
N LEU A 872 -11.03 23.21 -24.12
CA LEU A 872 -11.57 23.54 -22.79
C LEU A 872 -11.45 25.04 -22.49
N LEU A 873 -10.36 25.69 -22.91
CA LEU A 873 -10.17 27.14 -22.76
C LEU A 873 -11.10 27.95 -23.68
N ASN A 874 -11.35 27.47 -24.89
CA ASN A 874 -12.10 28.19 -25.93
C ASN A 874 -13.57 27.72 -26.10
N CYS A 875 -14.08 26.88 -25.20
CA CYS A 875 -15.47 26.39 -25.23
C CYS A 875 -16.48 27.51 -24.92
N SER A 876 -17.67 27.38 -25.52
CA SER A 876 -18.85 28.17 -25.23
C SER A 876 -19.82 27.39 -24.34
N PRO A 877 -20.71 28.06 -23.58
CA PRO A 877 -21.77 27.37 -22.86
C PRO A 877 -22.64 26.54 -23.81
N GLY A 878 -22.85 25.27 -23.50
CA GLY A 878 -23.58 24.31 -24.34
C GLY A 878 -22.73 23.49 -25.31
N ASP A 879 -21.43 23.78 -25.48
CA ASP A 879 -20.53 22.97 -26.32
C ASP A 879 -20.34 21.54 -25.76
N THR A 880 -20.16 20.58 -26.67
CA THR A 880 -19.80 19.20 -26.35
C THR A 880 -18.35 18.94 -26.76
N ILE A 881 -17.55 18.39 -25.84
CA ILE A 881 -16.17 17.97 -26.09
C ILE A 881 -16.16 16.44 -26.07
N ILE A 882 -15.94 15.83 -27.24
CA ILE A 882 -15.96 14.39 -27.46
C ILE A 882 -14.52 13.89 -27.56
N LEU A 883 -14.06 13.17 -26.54
CA LEU A 883 -12.73 12.57 -26.50
C LEU A 883 -12.76 11.21 -27.19
N ARG A 884 -11.67 10.89 -27.88
CA ARG A 884 -11.50 9.58 -28.53
C ARG A 884 -10.91 8.57 -27.54
N GLU A 885 -10.83 7.32 -27.99
CA GLU A 885 -10.01 6.31 -27.33
C GLU A 885 -8.54 6.76 -27.33
N GLY A 886 -7.85 6.60 -26.20
CA GLY A 886 -6.47 7.04 -26.01
C GLY A 886 -6.19 7.73 -24.68
N LEU A 887 -4.92 8.08 -24.49
CA LEU A 887 -4.39 8.76 -23.31
C LEU A 887 -4.28 10.27 -23.53
N TYR A 888 -4.81 11.05 -22.59
CA TYR A 888 -4.71 12.50 -22.55
C TYR A 888 -4.01 12.92 -21.24
N GLU A 889 -2.71 13.18 -21.33
CA GLU A 889 -1.89 13.65 -20.21
C GLU A 889 -2.06 15.16 -19.94
N GLY A 890 -2.35 15.57 -18.71
CA GLY A 890 -2.39 16.97 -18.28
C GLY A 890 -3.27 17.26 -17.06
N HIS A 891 -3.44 18.55 -16.77
CA HIS A 891 -4.43 19.07 -15.82
C HIS A 891 -5.51 19.83 -16.59
N PHE A 892 -6.74 19.33 -16.56
CA PHE A 892 -7.84 19.83 -17.39
C PHE A 892 -8.85 20.64 -16.55
N GLY A 893 -9.35 21.75 -17.10
CA GLY A 893 -10.19 22.69 -16.36
C GLY A 893 -11.35 23.26 -17.17
N VAL A 894 -12.58 23.15 -16.66
CA VAL A 894 -13.79 23.77 -17.24
C VAL A 894 -14.34 24.84 -16.31
N MET A 895 -14.36 26.09 -16.80
CA MET A 895 -14.93 27.25 -16.09
C MET A 895 -16.30 27.68 -16.65
N LYS A 896 -16.68 27.22 -17.84
CA LYS A 896 -17.92 27.63 -18.52
C LYS A 896 -19.09 26.73 -18.08
N PRO A 897 -20.31 27.27 -17.90
CA PRO A 897 -21.47 26.46 -17.55
C PRO A 897 -21.99 25.63 -18.74
N SER A 898 -22.77 24.59 -18.45
CA SER A 898 -23.50 23.78 -19.42
C SER A 898 -22.62 23.08 -20.48
N VAL A 899 -21.32 22.91 -20.22
CA VAL A 899 -20.39 22.20 -21.11
C VAL A 899 -20.48 20.69 -20.87
N LYS A 900 -20.39 19.90 -21.93
CA LYS A 900 -20.34 18.43 -21.85
C LYS A 900 -18.95 17.93 -22.20
N ILE A 901 -18.39 17.04 -21.39
CA ILE A 901 -17.21 16.24 -21.71
C ILE A 901 -17.66 14.78 -21.77
N GLN A 902 -17.44 14.12 -22.89
CA GLN A 902 -17.79 12.73 -23.12
C GLN A 902 -16.60 11.97 -23.68
N GLY A 903 -16.20 10.88 -23.03
CA GLY A 903 -15.21 9.93 -23.56
C GLY A 903 -15.83 8.83 -24.41
N ALA A 904 -14.96 7.98 -24.96
CA ALA A 904 -15.36 6.79 -25.72
C ALA A 904 -15.77 5.60 -24.82
N GLY A 905 -15.38 5.61 -23.54
CA GLY A 905 -15.72 4.56 -22.58
C GLY A 905 -14.82 4.54 -21.35
N LYS A 906 -15.34 3.96 -20.26
CA LYS A 906 -14.77 3.94 -18.89
C LYS A 906 -13.35 3.31 -18.75
N PHE A 907 -12.82 2.69 -19.80
CA PHE A 907 -11.42 2.22 -19.89
C PHE A 907 -10.75 2.50 -21.25
N LEU A 908 -11.42 3.25 -22.14
CA LEU A 908 -10.95 3.53 -23.50
C LEU A 908 -10.37 4.95 -23.61
N THR A 909 -10.95 5.91 -22.90
CA THR A 909 -10.43 7.28 -22.80
C THR A 909 -9.84 7.47 -21.40
N ILE A 910 -8.53 7.73 -21.32
CA ILE A 910 -7.81 7.92 -20.06
C ILE A 910 -7.36 9.37 -19.95
N LEU A 911 -7.76 10.07 -18.89
CA LEU A 911 -7.12 11.31 -18.46
C LEU A 911 -6.09 10.99 -17.37
N GLN A 912 -4.86 11.46 -17.50
CA GLN A 912 -3.79 11.21 -16.52
C GLN A 912 -3.02 12.50 -16.23
N ASN A 913 -2.54 12.67 -14.99
CA ASN A 913 -1.53 13.70 -14.70
C ASN A 913 -0.18 13.03 -14.35
N PRO A 914 0.82 13.02 -15.25
CA PRO A 914 2.13 12.42 -14.98
C PRO A 914 3.01 13.25 -14.03
N LEU A 915 2.67 14.52 -13.77
CA LEU A 915 3.48 15.43 -12.96
C LEU A 915 2.89 15.63 -11.57
N SER A 916 3.54 15.03 -10.56
CA SER A 916 3.29 15.32 -9.15
C SER A 916 3.85 16.70 -8.74
N THR A 917 3.34 17.76 -9.38
CA THR A 917 3.50 19.15 -8.95
C THR A 917 2.91 19.31 -7.55
N GLY A 918 3.68 19.89 -6.61
CA GLY A 918 3.41 19.83 -5.16
C GLY A 918 2.17 20.56 -4.61
N GLY A 919 1.15 20.82 -5.43
CA GLY A 919 -0.15 21.37 -5.02
C GLY A 919 -1.24 20.29 -4.93
N LYS A 920 -2.36 20.62 -4.29
CA LYS A 920 -3.60 19.82 -4.31
C LYS A 920 -4.32 19.96 -5.65
N ASN A 921 -3.68 19.45 -6.70
CA ASN A 921 -4.13 19.53 -8.08
C ASN A 921 -5.06 18.35 -8.40
N TYR A 922 -5.95 18.54 -9.38
CA TYR A 922 -6.88 17.50 -9.85
C TYR A 922 -6.61 17.21 -11.32
N VAL A 923 -6.77 15.97 -11.78
CA VAL A 923 -6.64 15.65 -13.21
C VAL A 923 -7.71 16.39 -14.01
N LEU A 924 -8.94 16.48 -13.50
CA LEU A 924 -10.03 17.26 -14.05
C LEU A 924 -10.69 18.16 -12.98
N SER A 925 -10.84 19.45 -13.27
CA SER A 925 -11.48 20.43 -12.39
C SER A 925 -12.63 21.14 -13.10
N VAL A 926 -13.84 21.05 -12.55
CA VAL A 926 -15.07 21.61 -13.13
C VAL A 926 -15.65 22.65 -12.18
N ALA A 927 -15.41 23.92 -12.51
CA ALA A 927 -15.98 25.08 -11.84
C ALA A 927 -17.22 25.63 -12.52
N GLY A 928 -17.49 25.25 -13.78
CA GLY A 928 -18.75 25.49 -14.46
C GLY A 928 -19.93 24.83 -13.73
N ASN A 929 -21.11 25.45 -13.83
CA ASN A 929 -22.37 24.87 -13.36
C ASN A 929 -23.05 24.05 -14.47
N GLU A 930 -23.94 23.13 -14.13
CA GLU A 930 -24.77 22.37 -15.09
C GLU A 930 -23.99 21.60 -16.19
N CYS A 931 -22.70 21.32 -15.95
CA CYS A 931 -21.84 20.58 -16.86
C CYS A 931 -22.07 19.07 -16.74
N THR A 932 -21.86 18.33 -17.83
CA THR A 932 -21.89 16.86 -17.84
C THR A 932 -20.50 16.30 -18.08
N ILE A 933 -20.10 15.29 -17.31
CA ILE A 933 -18.85 14.54 -17.49
C ILE A 933 -19.22 13.07 -17.56
N SER A 934 -18.87 12.36 -18.64
CA SER A 934 -19.15 10.93 -18.73
C SER A 934 -18.13 10.11 -19.53
N ASP A 935 -18.10 8.82 -19.23
CA ASP A 935 -17.47 7.77 -20.03
C ASP A 935 -15.92 7.88 -20.09
N LEU A 936 -15.29 8.16 -18.95
CA LEU A 936 -13.83 8.37 -18.79
C LEU A 936 -13.21 7.47 -17.71
N CYS A 937 -11.94 7.12 -17.89
CA CYS A 937 -11.02 6.72 -16.84
C CYS A 937 -10.16 7.93 -16.43
N ILE A 938 -9.93 8.13 -15.14
CA ILE A 938 -9.10 9.22 -14.60
C ILE A 938 -8.05 8.64 -13.66
N VAL A 939 -6.77 8.73 -14.05
CA VAL A 939 -5.63 8.17 -13.33
C VAL A 939 -4.87 9.27 -12.59
N ALA A 940 -4.84 9.21 -11.27
CA ALA A 940 -4.20 10.19 -10.41
C ALA A 940 -3.02 9.56 -9.64
N THR A 941 -1.95 10.34 -9.41
CA THR A 941 -0.74 9.86 -8.72
C THR A 941 -0.38 10.73 -7.52
N GLY A 942 0.11 10.10 -6.44
CA GLY A 942 0.53 10.79 -5.22
C GLY A 942 -0.58 11.62 -4.59
N ARG A 943 -0.33 12.91 -4.34
CA ARG A 943 -1.30 13.86 -3.74
C ARG A 943 -2.26 14.51 -4.76
N THR A 944 -2.33 13.99 -5.98
CA THR A 944 -3.26 14.47 -7.01
C THR A 944 -4.63 13.85 -6.76
N GLY A 945 -5.72 14.61 -6.93
CA GLY A 945 -7.08 14.08 -6.98
C GLY A 945 -7.52 13.77 -8.42
N GLY A 946 -8.52 12.92 -8.60
CA GLY A 946 -9.12 12.64 -9.90
C GLY A 946 -9.95 13.81 -10.42
N LEU A 947 -11.15 13.99 -9.84
CA LEU A 947 -12.14 14.98 -10.26
C LEU A 947 -12.50 15.97 -9.14
N LEU A 948 -12.46 17.28 -9.42
CA LEU A 948 -13.02 18.33 -8.54
C LEU A 948 -14.28 18.93 -9.15
N LEU A 949 -15.42 18.81 -8.46
CA LEU A 949 -16.69 19.47 -8.81
C LEU A 949 -16.89 20.71 -7.92
N HIS A 950 -16.42 21.86 -8.38
CA HIS A 950 -16.61 23.14 -7.69
C HIS A 950 -17.92 23.84 -8.06
N GLY A 951 -18.37 23.69 -9.30
CA GLY A 951 -19.67 24.22 -9.73
C GLY A 951 -20.87 23.44 -9.16
N SER A 952 -22.06 23.97 -9.36
CA SER A 952 -23.33 23.40 -8.87
C SER A 952 -24.18 22.84 -10.01
N GLY A 953 -25.00 21.83 -9.72
CA GLY A 953 -25.89 21.19 -10.70
C GLY A 953 -25.19 20.33 -11.76
N ASN A 954 -23.91 19.98 -11.57
CA ASN A 954 -23.17 19.15 -12.51
C ASN A 954 -23.56 17.67 -12.42
N LEU A 955 -23.43 16.95 -13.52
CA LEU A 955 -23.65 15.51 -13.63
C LEU A 955 -22.34 14.80 -14.00
N ALA A 956 -21.83 13.94 -13.12
CA ALA A 956 -20.71 13.04 -13.40
C ALA A 956 -21.24 11.59 -13.43
N ARG A 957 -21.09 10.89 -14.56
CA ARG A 957 -21.64 9.53 -14.72
C ARG A 957 -20.70 8.56 -15.45
N ASN A 958 -20.73 7.29 -15.10
CA ASN A 958 -19.94 6.23 -15.75
C ASN A 958 -18.43 6.58 -15.81
N LEU A 959 -17.83 6.81 -14.64
CA LEU A 959 -16.42 7.18 -14.50
C LEU A 959 -15.65 6.12 -13.71
N ALA A 960 -14.39 5.89 -14.06
CA ALA A 960 -13.41 5.12 -13.28
C ALA A 960 -12.31 6.04 -12.76
N PHE A 961 -11.85 5.80 -11.54
CA PHE A 961 -10.75 6.51 -10.89
C PHE A 961 -9.74 5.51 -10.37
N LEU A 962 -8.46 5.68 -10.72
CA LEU A 962 -7.36 4.82 -10.29
C LEU A 962 -6.29 5.66 -9.59
N GLY A 963 -5.97 5.32 -8.34
CA GLY A 963 -4.90 5.95 -7.55
C GLY A 963 -5.20 7.36 -7.02
N GLY A 964 -4.21 7.95 -6.34
CA GLY A 964 -4.22 9.36 -5.89
C GLY A 964 -4.80 9.62 -4.49
N GLU A 965 -4.86 10.90 -4.09
CA GLU A 965 -5.38 11.32 -2.78
C GLU A 965 -6.90 11.10 -2.69
N LYS A 966 -7.63 11.40 -3.77
CA LYS A 966 -9.09 11.38 -3.85
C LYS A 966 -9.55 10.99 -5.25
N GLY A 967 -10.53 10.08 -5.36
CA GLY A 967 -11.27 9.89 -6.60
C GLY A 967 -12.03 11.15 -7.01
N VAL A 968 -12.98 11.60 -6.19
CA VAL A 968 -13.79 12.82 -6.44
C VAL A 968 -13.87 13.73 -5.21
N GLU A 969 -13.68 15.04 -5.37
CA GLU A 969 -14.04 16.05 -4.36
C GLU A 969 -15.19 16.94 -4.87
N ILE A 970 -16.29 17.05 -4.11
CA ILE A 970 -17.47 17.86 -4.44
C ILE A 970 -17.52 19.06 -3.49
N ARG A 971 -17.52 20.28 -4.01
CA ARG A 971 -17.69 21.52 -3.23
C ARG A 971 -18.96 22.30 -3.58
N GLY A 972 -19.46 22.18 -4.80
CA GLY A 972 -20.72 22.83 -5.20
C GLY A 972 -21.96 22.10 -4.70
N ARG A 973 -23.14 22.66 -4.99
CA ARG A 973 -24.44 22.14 -4.53
C ARG A 973 -25.19 21.40 -5.62
N ASN A 974 -26.11 20.51 -5.24
CA ASN A 974 -27.04 19.83 -6.15
C ASN A 974 -26.36 19.07 -7.32
N ASN A 975 -25.09 18.67 -7.16
CA ASN A 975 -24.40 17.83 -8.15
C ASN A 975 -24.89 16.38 -8.05
N LYS A 976 -24.77 15.64 -9.15
CA LYS A 976 -25.18 14.24 -9.26
C LYS A 976 -24.02 13.35 -9.71
N LEU A 977 -23.76 12.28 -8.98
CA LEU A 977 -22.79 11.24 -9.33
C LEU A 977 -23.53 9.92 -9.57
N SER A 978 -23.26 9.25 -10.70
CA SER A 978 -23.73 7.87 -10.94
C SER A 978 -22.65 6.96 -11.52
N ASP A 979 -22.69 5.68 -11.19
CA ASP A 979 -21.87 4.63 -11.86
C ASP A 979 -20.35 4.89 -11.75
N ILE A 980 -19.93 5.36 -10.57
CA ILE A 980 -18.54 5.74 -10.28
C ILE A 980 -17.81 4.55 -9.67
N LYS A 981 -16.67 4.13 -10.25
CA LYS A 981 -15.75 3.18 -9.61
C LYS A 981 -14.47 3.90 -9.19
N VAL A 982 -13.98 3.64 -7.98
CA VAL A 982 -12.69 4.13 -7.47
C VAL A 982 -11.88 2.95 -6.94
N GLU A 983 -10.62 2.85 -7.36
CA GLU A 983 -9.69 1.77 -7.00
C GLU A 983 -8.35 2.36 -6.54
N ASP A 984 -7.75 1.74 -5.51
CA ASP A 984 -6.40 2.03 -5.00
C ASP A 984 -6.11 3.51 -4.64
N SER A 985 -7.16 4.27 -4.29
CA SER A 985 -7.07 5.67 -3.84
C SER A 985 -7.05 5.77 -2.31
N MET A 986 -6.48 6.85 -1.77
CA MET A 986 -6.55 7.12 -0.33
C MET A 986 -7.99 7.37 0.14
N TRP A 987 -8.70 8.30 -0.52
CA TRP A 987 -10.14 8.56 -0.33
C TRP A 987 -10.93 8.31 -1.62
N GLY A 988 -12.17 7.84 -1.50
CA GLY A 988 -13.06 7.64 -2.66
C GLY A 988 -13.74 8.94 -3.12
N VAL A 989 -14.86 9.30 -2.48
CA VAL A 989 -15.62 10.53 -2.72
C VAL A 989 -15.65 11.41 -1.47
N TYR A 990 -15.27 12.68 -1.61
CA TYR A 990 -15.31 13.66 -0.54
C TYR A 990 -16.30 14.80 -0.85
N CYS A 991 -17.45 14.79 -0.19
CA CYS A 991 -18.50 15.79 -0.34
C CYS A 991 -18.44 16.87 0.75
N ARG A 992 -18.34 18.14 0.32
CA ARG A 992 -18.42 19.37 1.12
C ARG A 992 -19.56 20.30 0.70
N GLY A 993 -20.36 19.88 -0.28
CA GLY A 993 -21.52 20.62 -0.78
C GLY A 993 -22.84 20.18 -0.12
N ASP A 994 -23.89 20.97 -0.30
CA ASP A 994 -25.25 20.72 0.18
C ASP A 994 -26.14 20.21 -0.97
N GLY A 995 -27.06 19.28 -0.67
CA GLY A 995 -28.05 18.78 -1.64
C GLY A 995 -27.53 17.88 -2.77
N ASN A 996 -26.33 17.32 -2.68
CA ASN A 996 -25.78 16.46 -3.75
C ASN A 996 -26.36 15.02 -3.68
N GLU A 997 -26.56 14.41 -4.83
CA GLU A 997 -27.00 13.00 -4.98
C GLU A 997 -25.85 12.12 -5.49
N MET A 998 -25.70 10.93 -4.93
CA MET A 998 -24.71 9.94 -5.29
C MET A 998 -25.37 8.56 -5.37
N GLU A 999 -25.13 7.81 -6.45
CA GLU A 999 -25.82 6.54 -6.73
C GLU A 999 -24.88 5.57 -7.46
N ASN A 1000 -25.00 4.27 -7.20
CA ASN A 1000 -24.19 3.23 -7.80
C ASN A 1000 -22.67 3.52 -7.72
N LEU A 1001 -22.18 3.76 -6.49
CA LEU A 1001 -20.75 3.92 -6.23
C LEU A 1001 -20.10 2.56 -5.93
N GLU A 1002 -18.93 2.29 -6.52
CA GLU A 1002 -18.09 1.13 -6.23
C GLU A 1002 -16.71 1.59 -5.75
N MET A 1003 -16.27 1.11 -4.59
CA MET A 1003 -15.02 1.49 -3.96
C MET A 1003 -14.22 0.22 -3.63
N GLU A 1004 -12.99 0.14 -4.11
CA GLU A 1004 -12.12 -1.02 -3.96
C GLU A 1004 -10.75 -0.56 -3.43
N ASN A 1005 -10.22 -1.23 -2.40
CA ASN A 1005 -8.91 -0.94 -1.78
C ASN A 1005 -8.71 0.51 -1.30
N VAL A 1006 -9.78 1.23 -0.94
CA VAL A 1006 -9.67 2.61 -0.46
C VAL A 1006 -9.04 2.67 0.94
N SER A 1007 -7.82 3.18 1.05
CA SER A 1007 -6.98 2.98 2.24
C SER A 1007 -7.45 3.72 3.51
N ASP A 1008 -8.27 4.75 3.37
CA ASP A 1008 -8.80 5.55 4.49
C ASP A 1008 -10.33 5.67 4.43
N ILE A 1009 -10.93 6.65 3.72
CA ILE A 1009 -12.40 6.83 3.69
C ILE A 1009 -12.99 6.68 2.27
N GLY A 1010 -13.91 5.73 2.10
CA GLY A 1010 -14.66 5.49 0.86
C GLY A 1010 -15.57 6.66 0.47
N VAL A 1011 -16.50 7.07 1.33
CA VAL A 1011 -17.33 8.28 1.13
C VAL A 1011 -17.31 9.14 2.39
N MET A 1012 -16.84 10.38 2.29
CA MET A 1012 -16.80 11.35 3.38
C MET A 1012 -17.77 12.51 3.10
N ILE A 1013 -18.69 12.81 4.01
CA ILE A 1013 -19.61 13.96 3.93
C ILE A 1013 -19.27 14.93 5.08
N SER A 1014 -18.80 16.15 4.77
CA SER A 1014 -18.19 17.04 5.77
C SER A 1014 -18.61 18.51 5.63
N GLY A 1015 -19.23 19.05 6.68
CA GLY A 1015 -19.66 20.46 6.74
C GLY A 1015 -20.93 20.74 5.93
N SER A 1016 -21.62 19.68 5.53
CA SER A 1016 -22.74 19.68 4.59
C SER A 1016 -24.05 19.25 5.22
N CYS A 1017 -25.15 19.61 4.57
CA CYS A 1017 -26.48 19.09 4.88
C CYS A 1017 -27.12 18.42 3.66
N ASN A 1018 -28.20 17.67 3.91
CA ASN A 1018 -29.18 17.23 2.90
C ASN A 1018 -28.62 16.45 1.69
N ASN A 1019 -27.45 15.82 1.79
CA ASN A 1019 -26.93 14.97 0.70
C ASN A 1019 -27.59 13.59 0.74
N ALA A 1020 -27.73 12.95 -0.41
CA ALA A 1020 -28.27 11.60 -0.55
C ALA A 1020 -27.24 10.67 -1.19
N LEU A 1021 -26.80 9.64 -0.46
CA LEU A 1021 -26.11 8.48 -1.00
C LEU A 1021 -27.15 7.36 -1.14
N LYS A 1022 -27.54 7.01 -2.36
CA LYS A 1022 -28.64 6.07 -2.62
C LYS A 1022 -28.22 4.60 -2.68
N SER A 1023 -26.99 4.34 -3.10
CA SER A 1023 -26.40 3.00 -3.14
C SER A 1023 -24.88 3.08 -3.28
N ALA A 1024 -24.17 2.23 -2.53
CA ALA A 1024 -22.72 2.14 -2.60
C ALA A 1024 -22.20 0.77 -2.14
N ARG A 1025 -21.17 0.27 -2.82
CA ARG A 1025 -20.44 -0.96 -2.45
C ARG A 1025 -18.99 -0.62 -2.10
N PHE A 1026 -18.55 -1.09 -0.95
CA PHE A 1026 -17.18 -0.93 -0.45
C PHE A 1026 -16.56 -2.31 -0.26
N LEU A 1027 -15.47 -2.57 -0.98
CA LEU A 1027 -14.63 -3.75 -0.80
C LEU A 1027 -13.27 -3.30 -0.27
N ASN A 1028 -12.87 -3.86 0.88
CA ASN A 1028 -11.55 -3.65 1.45
C ASN A 1028 -11.19 -2.17 1.77
N SER A 1029 -12.20 -1.33 2.05
CA SER A 1029 -11.99 0.06 2.50
C SER A 1029 -11.84 0.14 4.03
N ALA A 1030 -10.95 1.00 4.55
CA ALA A 1030 -10.77 1.13 6.00
C ALA A 1030 -12.02 1.74 6.69
N CYS A 1031 -12.59 2.80 6.12
CA CYS A 1031 -13.93 3.29 6.43
C CYS A 1031 -14.80 3.30 5.17
N GLY A 1032 -16.02 2.77 5.26
CA GLY A 1032 -16.99 2.81 4.14
C GLY A 1032 -17.56 4.22 3.95
N VAL A 1033 -18.40 4.67 4.88
CA VAL A 1033 -19.00 6.02 4.86
C VAL A 1033 -18.76 6.75 6.18
N GLU A 1034 -18.29 8.00 6.12
CA GLU A 1034 -18.19 8.89 7.29
C GLU A 1034 -19.02 10.18 7.10
N VAL A 1035 -19.82 10.55 8.11
CA VAL A 1035 -20.72 11.72 8.09
C VAL A 1035 -20.40 12.70 9.23
N ARG A 1036 -20.19 13.96 8.85
CA ARG A 1036 -20.00 15.14 9.71
C ARG A 1036 -20.93 16.27 9.22
N GLY A 1037 -22.23 16.16 9.51
CA GLY A 1037 -23.27 17.03 8.92
C GLY A 1037 -24.71 16.66 9.32
N ASN A 1038 -25.70 17.46 8.90
CA ASN A 1038 -27.11 17.30 9.29
C ASN A 1038 -28.01 16.82 8.13
N GLY A 1039 -29.03 16.00 8.44
CA GLY A 1039 -30.10 15.68 7.48
C GLY A 1039 -29.65 14.92 6.22
N ASN A 1040 -28.49 14.26 6.24
CA ASN A 1040 -28.02 13.45 5.11
C ASN A 1040 -28.73 12.09 5.11
N THR A 1041 -28.99 11.54 3.93
CA THR A 1041 -29.65 10.23 3.73
C THR A 1041 -28.68 9.25 3.10
N LEU A 1042 -28.56 8.06 3.70
CA LEU A 1042 -27.76 6.95 3.23
C LEU A 1042 -28.71 5.75 2.99
N CYS A 1043 -28.66 5.14 1.80
CA CYS A 1043 -29.43 3.96 1.43
C CYS A 1043 -28.53 2.94 0.73
N ASP A 1044 -28.92 1.65 0.78
CA ASP A 1044 -28.32 0.53 0.07
C ASP A 1044 -26.76 0.50 0.14
N VAL A 1045 -26.23 0.64 1.35
CA VAL A 1045 -24.79 0.60 1.62
C VAL A 1045 -24.35 -0.84 1.88
N ILE A 1046 -23.48 -1.38 1.04
CA ILE A 1046 -22.88 -2.71 1.20
C ILE A 1046 -21.40 -2.52 1.55
N TYR A 1047 -21.00 -2.92 2.75
CA TYR A 1047 -19.63 -2.84 3.23
C TYR A 1047 -19.04 -4.23 3.49
N ARG A 1048 -17.91 -4.54 2.87
CA ARG A 1048 -17.22 -5.83 3.03
C ARG A 1048 -15.74 -5.63 3.38
N LYS A 1049 -15.35 -6.14 4.56
CA LYS A 1049 -13.95 -6.06 5.02
C LYS A 1049 -13.07 -7.04 4.22
N GLY A 1050 -11.90 -6.57 3.79
CA GLY A 1050 -10.87 -7.39 3.15
C GLY A 1050 -9.77 -7.84 4.12
N SER A 1051 -8.55 -8.02 3.59
CA SER A 1051 -7.41 -8.63 4.28
C SER A 1051 -6.56 -7.68 5.12
N HIS A 1052 -6.74 -6.36 4.98
CA HIS A 1052 -5.83 -5.38 5.58
C HIS A 1052 -5.81 -5.42 7.12
N GLY A 1053 -4.60 -5.27 7.67
CA GLY A 1053 -4.34 -5.19 9.11
C GLY A 1053 -4.66 -3.80 9.64
N GLY A 1054 -5.87 -3.64 10.19
CA GLY A 1054 -6.31 -2.38 10.78
C GLY A 1054 -7.73 -2.44 11.32
N SER A 1055 -8.05 -1.48 12.18
CA SER A 1055 -9.42 -1.24 12.66
C SER A 1055 -10.26 -0.67 11.52
N SER A 1056 -11.43 -1.26 11.25
CA SER A 1056 -12.28 -0.84 10.14
C SER A 1056 -13.70 -0.48 10.57
N VAL A 1057 -14.31 0.52 9.91
CA VAL A 1057 -15.69 0.95 10.20
C VAL A 1057 -16.57 0.99 8.94
N GLY A 1058 -17.70 0.28 8.94
CA GLY A 1058 -18.63 0.27 7.81
C GLY A 1058 -19.26 1.63 7.56
N VAL A 1059 -20.04 2.15 8.52
CA VAL A 1059 -20.59 3.51 8.51
C VAL A 1059 -20.33 4.20 9.85
N ARG A 1060 -19.80 5.42 9.80
CA ARG A 1060 -19.57 6.28 10.97
C ARG A 1060 -20.35 7.59 10.86
N ILE A 1061 -21.11 7.95 11.89
CA ILE A 1061 -21.72 9.28 12.05
C ILE A 1061 -21.07 9.95 13.26
N LEU A 1062 -20.17 10.89 12.97
CA LEU A 1062 -19.37 11.59 13.97
C LEU A 1062 -20.17 12.69 14.67
N ALA A 1063 -20.85 13.52 13.87
CA ALA A 1063 -21.54 14.70 14.35
C ALA A 1063 -22.70 15.09 13.44
N GLY A 1064 -23.75 15.62 14.07
CA GLY A 1064 -24.88 16.25 13.38
C GLY A 1064 -26.24 15.61 13.63
N GLY A 1065 -27.27 16.38 13.29
CA GLY A 1065 -28.68 16.09 13.58
C GLY A 1065 -29.44 15.46 12.42
N GLY A 1066 -30.26 14.45 12.70
CA GLY A 1066 -31.33 14.00 11.79
C GLY A 1066 -30.85 13.26 10.53
N ASN A 1067 -29.66 12.67 10.55
CA ASN A 1067 -29.18 11.82 9.46
C ASN A 1067 -29.99 10.51 9.41
N THR A 1068 -30.19 9.95 8.22
CA THR A 1068 -30.91 8.69 8.01
C THR A 1068 -30.01 7.65 7.33
N LEU A 1069 -30.13 6.40 7.75
CA LEU A 1069 -29.43 5.24 7.18
C LEU A 1069 -30.44 4.10 7.00
N ASP A 1070 -30.63 3.62 5.78
CA ASP A 1070 -31.51 2.50 5.47
C ASP A 1070 -30.75 1.40 4.71
N ASN A 1071 -31.02 0.13 5.04
CA ASN A 1071 -30.47 -1.04 4.34
C ASN A 1071 -28.91 -1.07 4.26
N LEU A 1072 -28.22 -0.76 5.38
CA LEU A 1072 -26.80 -1.09 5.53
C LEU A 1072 -26.61 -2.61 5.63
N LYS A 1073 -25.63 -3.16 4.92
CA LYS A 1073 -25.21 -4.56 5.03
C LYS A 1073 -23.70 -4.64 5.20
N CYS A 1074 -23.26 -5.14 6.34
CA CYS A 1074 -21.87 -5.41 6.66
C CYS A 1074 -21.57 -6.91 6.51
N GLU A 1075 -20.47 -7.25 5.83
CA GLU A 1075 -19.96 -8.61 5.66
C GLU A 1075 -18.50 -8.71 6.17
N GLY A 1076 -18.24 -9.58 7.15
CA GLY A 1076 -16.88 -10.00 7.54
C GLY A 1076 -16.17 -9.08 8.56
N VAL A 1077 -16.93 -8.32 9.33
CA VAL A 1077 -16.49 -7.28 10.28
C VAL A 1077 -16.23 -7.85 11.69
N GLN A 1078 -15.74 -9.10 11.76
CA GLN A 1078 -15.51 -9.82 13.03
C GLN A 1078 -14.04 -10.12 13.34
N ARG A 1079 -13.11 -9.85 12.42
CA ARG A 1079 -11.68 -10.22 12.54
C ARG A 1079 -10.98 -9.59 13.74
N TRP A 1080 -11.20 -8.31 14.02
CA TRP A 1080 -10.54 -7.61 15.14
C TRP A 1080 -11.55 -7.05 16.14
N LYS A 1081 -11.16 -6.95 17.43
CA LYS A 1081 -12.02 -6.43 18.51
C LYS A 1081 -12.46 -4.97 18.31
N THR A 1082 -11.76 -4.22 17.48
CA THR A 1082 -12.02 -2.80 17.18
C THR A 1082 -12.86 -2.59 15.91
N ASP A 1083 -13.20 -3.66 15.19
CA ASP A 1083 -14.01 -3.58 13.97
C ASP A 1083 -15.49 -3.33 14.30
N LEU A 1084 -16.09 -2.37 13.59
CA LEU A 1084 -17.49 -1.96 13.74
C LEU A 1084 -18.15 -1.89 12.35
N GLY A 1085 -19.35 -2.43 12.18
CA GLY A 1085 -20.13 -2.14 10.97
C GLY A 1085 -20.82 -0.79 11.04
N LEU A 1086 -21.16 -0.34 12.25
CA LEU A 1086 -21.81 0.95 12.50
C LEU A 1086 -21.26 1.62 13.77
N GLU A 1087 -20.93 2.91 13.65
CA GLU A 1087 -20.45 3.74 14.76
C GLU A 1087 -21.19 5.09 14.78
N LEU A 1088 -21.86 5.41 15.88
CA LEU A 1088 -22.41 6.74 16.17
C LEU A 1088 -21.62 7.34 17.32
N GLU A 1089 -21.05 8.54 17.14
CA GLU A 1089 -20.29 9.22 18.20
C GLU A 1089 -21.13 10.19 19.03
N SER A 1090 -20.55 10.70 20.11
CA SER A 1090 -21.22 11.54 21.13
C SER A 1090 -21.82 12.86 20.61
N GLN A 1091 -21.40 13.33 19.42
CA GLN A 1091 -21.95 14.54 18.78
C GLN A 1091 -23.05 14.24 17.75
N SER A 1092 -23.40 12.96 17.56
CA SER A 1092 -24.56 12.53 16.76
C SER A 1092 -25.86 12.81 17.52
N ILE A 1093 -26.88 13.33 16.84
CA ILE A 1093 -28.21 13.60 17.42
C ILE A 1093 -29.32 13.14 16.44
N HIS A 1094 -30.39 12.51 16.93
CA HIS A 1094 -31.57 12.14 16.12
C HIS A 1094 -31.29 11.31 14.84
N ALA A 1095 -30.22 10.51 14.81
CA ALA A 1095 -29.99 9.57 13.71
C ALA A 1095 -31.14 8.53 13.64
N ARG A 1096 -31.64 8.25 12.44
CA ARG A 1096 -32.62 7.18 12.18
C ARG A 1096 -31.95 6.06 11.39
N ILE A 1097 -32.02 4.83 11.87
CA ILE A 1097 -31.38 3.67 11.24
C ILE A 1097 -32.40 2.56 11.04
N THR A 1098 -32.55 2.08 9.80
CA THR A 1098 -33.58 1.12 9.43
C THR A 1098 -33.07 -0.04 8.59
N ASN A 1099 -33.72 -1.21 8.71
CA ASN A 1099 -33.55 -2.39 7.84
C ASN A 1099 -32.08 -2.86 7.67
N SER A 1100 -31.23 -2.67 8.68
CA SER A 1100 -29.77 -2.75 8.55
C SER A 1100 -29.18 -3.96 9.28
N VAL A 1101 -28.09 -4.53 8.76
CA VAL A 1101 -27.33 -5.65 9.34
C VAL A 1101 -25.88 -5.22 9.49
N CYS A 1102 -25.44 -5.03 10.75
CA CYS A 1102 -24.22 -4.30 11.05
C CYS A 1102 -23.08 -5.15 11.65
N GLU A 1103 -23.31 -6.42 12.01
CA GLU A 1103 -22.37 -7.36 12.67
C GLU A 1103 -21.77 -6.93 14.05
N ARG A 1104 -21.35 -5.68 14.22
CA ARG A 1104 -20.89 -5.06 15.48
C ARG A 1104 -21.19 -3.56 15.46
N VAL A 1105 -21.70 -3.02 16.58
CA VAL A 1105 -22.18 -1.63 16.62
C VAL A 1105 -21.77 -0.91 17.91
N ARG A 1106 -21.28 0.32 17.75
CA ARG A 1106 -21.13 1.31 18.83
C ARG A 1106 -22.13 2.44 18.63
N ILE A 1107 -22.89 2.76 19.68
CA ILE A 1107 -23.84 3.88 19.69
C ILE A 1107 -23.49 4.80 20.84
N ALA A 1108 -23.16 6.04 20.54
CA ALA A 1108 -23.12 7.15 21.47
C ALA A 1108 -24.07 8.27 20.99
N GLY A 1109 -24.16 9.37 21.74
CA GLY A 1109 -24.93 10.55 21.34
C GLY A 1109 -26.34 10.61 21.93
N HIS A 1110 -27.28 11.21 21.21
CA HIS A 1110 -28.57 11.60 21.75
C HIS A 1110 -29.77 11.26 20.84
N GLU A 1111 -30.80 10.65 21.45
CA GLU A 1111 -32.16 10.49 20.90
C GLU A 1111 -32.21 9.83 19.51
N HIS A 1112 -31.48 8.73 19.33
CA HIS A 1112 -31.49 7.96 18.08
C HIS A 1112 -32.68 7.00 17.99
N ASN A 1113 -33.08 6.67 16.76
CA ASN A 1113 -34.18 5.76 16.49
C ASN A 1113 -33.72 4.64 15.56
N MET A 1114 -33.84 3.39 16.03
CA MET A 1114 -33.50 2.19 15.25
C MET A 1114 -34.74 1.33 15.07
N LYS A 1115 -34.97 0.87 13.84
CA LYS A 1115 -36.08 -0.03 13.51
C LYS A 1115 -35.65 -1.15 12.57
N ASN A 1116 -35.95 -2.41 12.91
CA ASN A 1116 -35.54 -3.58 12.12
C ASN A 1116 -34.02 -3.59 11.86
N VAL A 1117 -33.22 -3.46 12.92
CA VAL A 1117 -31.75 -3.45 12.85
C VAL A 1117 -31.18 -4.68 13.56
N ASP A 1118 -30.32 -5.41 12.85
CA ASP A 1118 -29.49 -6.48 13.39
C ASP A 1118 -28.11 -5.93 13.76
N PHE A 1119 -27.88 -5.74 15.06
CA PHE A 1119 -26.60 -5.28 15.60
C PHE A 1119 -25.53 -6.38 15.62
N GLY A 1120 -25.90 -7.62 15.30
CA GLY A 1120 -25.00 -8.78 15.24
C GLY A 1120 -24.44 -9.19 16.60
N VAL A 1121 -23.13 -9.45 16.64
CA VAL A 1121 -22.44 -10.06 17.77
C VAL A 1121 -22.45 -9.16 19.01
N ARG A 1122 -22.28 -7.85 18.84
CA ARG A 1122 -22.11 -6.93 19.97
C ARG A 1122 -22.64 -5.53 19.68
N LEU A 1123 -23.52 -5.08 20.58
CA LEU A 1123 -24.01 -3.71 20.68
C LEU A 1123 -23.43 -3.04 21.93
N THR A 1124 -22.80 -1.87 21.79
CA THR A 1124 -22.39 -1.01 22.91
C THR A 1124 -23.15 0.31 22.88
N LEU A 1125 -23.69 0.74 24.03
CA LEU A 1125 -24.64 1.84 24.16
C LEU A 1125 -24.17 2.90 25.16
N GLU A 1126 -23.95 4.11 24.68
CA GLU A 1126 -23.59 5.30 25.46
C GLU A 1126 -24.57 6.44 25.13
N GLY A 1127 -24.76 7.38 26.05
CA GLY A 1127 -25.67 8.52 25.83
C GLY A 1127 -27.14 8.21 26.20
N ILE A 1128 -28.09 9.03 25.74
CA ILE A 1128 -29.45 9.06 26.30
C ILE A 1128 -30.57 9.13 25.24
N GLY A 1129 -31.73 8.57 25.58
CA GLY A 1129 -32.97 8.70 24.80
C GLY A 1129 -33.05 7.85 23.53
N HIS A 1130 -32.18 6.86 23.36
CA HIS A 1130 -32.22 5.94 22.22
C HIS A 1130 -33.48 5.06 22.25
N SER A 1131 -34.07 4.82 21.08
CA SER A 1131 -35.29 4.05 20.88
C SER A 1131 -35.07 2.94 19.86
N PHE A 1132 -35.62 1.76 20.14
CA PHE A 1132 -35.46 0.54 19.34
C PHE A 1132 -36.84 -0.08 19.05
N GLU A 1133 -37.04 -0.55 17.83
CA GLU A 1133 -38.26 -1.27 17.40
C GLU A 1133 -37.85 -2.46 16.53
N ASP A 1134 -38.32 -3.67 16.82
CA ASP A 1134 -38.01 -4.90 16.06
C ASP A 1134 -36.49 -5.13 15.79
N CYS A 1135 -35.60 -4.70 16.69
CA CYS A 1135 -34.15 -4.86 16.54
C CYS A 1135 -33.66 -6.15 17.21
N LYS A 1136 -32.44 -6.60 16.90
CA LYS A 1136 -31.82 -7.78 17.53
C LYS A 1136 -30.31 -7.68 17.71
N ALA A 1137 -29.78 -8.40 18.71
CA ALA A 1137 -28.36 -8.53 19.00
C ALA A 1137 -28.07 -9.87 19.69
N LEU A 1138 -26.87 -10.43 19.55
CA LEU A 1138 -26.42 -11.56 20.39
C LEU A 1138 -26.01 -11.08 21.79
N GLN A 1139 -25.32 -9.93 21.88
CA GLN A 1139 -24.84 -9.39 23.14
C GLN A 1139 -24.98 -7.86 23.20
N VAL A 1140 -25.48 -7.34 24.32
CA VAL A 1140 -25.40 -5.91 24.66
C VAL A 1140 -24.35 -5.74 25.76
N VAL A 1141 -23.35 -4.89 25.53
CA VAL A 1141 -22.20 -4.73 26.43
C VAL A 1141 -21.92 -3.26 26.68
N ASP A 1142 -21.80 -2.90 27.96
CA ASP A 1142 -21.43 -1.56 28.42
C ASP A 1142 -22.52 -0.51 28.07
N ILE A 1143 -23.56 -0.46 28.90
CA ILE A 1143 -24.66 0.52 28.82
C ILE A 1143 -24.34 1.69 29.75
N LYS A 1144 -24.06 2.87 29.19
CA LYS A 1144 -23.68 4.09 29.90
C LYS A 1144 -24.59 5.26 29.54
N GLY A 1145 -25.74 5.35 30.20
CA GLY A 1145 -26.74 6.37 29.93
C GLY A 1145 -27.93 6.39 30.88
N GLU A 1146 -28.56 7.56 31.03
CA GLU A 1146 -29.89 7.68 31.64
C GLU A 1146 -30.99 7.42 30.57
N ASN A 1147 -32.05 6.71 30.95
CA ASN A 1147 -33.22 6.44 30.09
C ASN A 1147 -32.89 5.76 28.74
N VAL A 1148 -32.04 4.73 28.75
CA VAL A 1148 -31.84 3.84 27.59
C VAL A 1148 -32.86 2.69 27.66
N ASP A 1149 -33.87 2.69 26.80
CA ASP A 1149 -34.90 1.65 26.74
C ASP A 1149 -34.56 0.60 25.66
N ILE A 1150 -33.98 -0.52 26.09
CA ILE A 1150 -33.61 -1.65 25.20
C ILE A 1150 -34.76 -2.64 24.95
N SER A 1151 -36.00 -2.36 25.37
CA SER A 1151 -37.10 -3.32 25.28
C SER A 1151 -37.50 -3.73 23.85
N GLY A 1152 -37.12 -2.93 22.84
CA GLY A 1152 -37.27 -3.24 21.42
C GLY A 1152 -36.08 -3.96 20.79
N VAL A 1153 -35.15 -4.51 21.58
CA VAL A 1153 -34.02 -5.33 21.12
C VAL A 1153 -34.20 -6.78 21.59
N ASP A 1154 -34.39 -7.71 20.67
CA ASP A 1154 -34.33 -9.15 20.92
C ASP A 1154 -32.87 -9.57 21.18
N ILE A 1155 -32.56 -9.96 22.41
CA ILE A 1155 -31.23 -10.39 22.83
C ILE A 1155 -31.19 -11.91 22.85
N GLN A 1156 -30.44 -12.50 21.92
CA GLN A 1156 -30.33 -13.95 21.79
C GLN A 1156 -29.10 -14.45 22.56
N GLU A 1157 -29.31 -14.83 23.82
CA GLU A 1157 -28.28 -15.43 24.68
C GLU A 1157 -27.88 -16.83 24.17
N GLU A 1158 -26.76 -16.91 23.43
CA GLU A 1158 -25.97 -18.14 23.30
C GLU A 1158 -24.78 -18.13 24.29
N ASP A 1159 -24.36 -19.33 24.73
CA ASP A 1159 -23.47 -19.57 25.88
C ASP A 1159 -22.24 -18.65 25.99
N CYS A 1160 -22.33 -17.61 26.82
CA CYS A 1160 -21.24 -16.67 27.12
C CYS A 1160 -20.12 -17.34 27.94
N HIS A 1161 -19.16 -17.95 27.25
CA HIS A 1161 -18.02 -18.63 27.90
C HIS A 1161 -16.97 -17.68 28.55
N ASP A 1162 -17.05 -16.37 28.29
CA ASP A 1162 -16.08 -15.33 28.71
C ASP A 1162 -16.30 -14.72 30.11
N LEU A 1163 -17.21 -15.26 30.94
CA LEU A 1163 -17.48 -14.74 32.30
C LEU A 1163 -16.40 -15.04 33.37
N LEU A 1164 -15.23 -15.55 32.96
CA LEU A 1164 -14.14 -15.96 33.85
C LEU A 1164 -13.22 -14.82 34.34
N GLU A 1165 -13.21 -13.65 33.70
CA GLU A 1165 -12.49 -12.47 34.23
C GLU A 1165 -13.29 -11.71 35.30
N VAL A 1166 -14.61 -11.54 35.12
CA VAL A 1166 -15.49 -10.85 36.09
C VAL A 1166 -15.51 -11.59 37.45
N HIS A 1167 -15.33 -12.91 37.45
CA HIS A 1167 -15.28 -13.70 38.68
C HIS A 1167 -14.05 -13.39 39.57
N LYS A 1168 -12.96 -12.84 39.01
CA LYS A 1168 -11.76 -12.47 39.80
C LYS A 1168 -11.95 -11.18 40.59
N GLU A 1169 -12.66 -10.17 40.06
CA GLU A 1169 -12.95 -8.93 40.79
C GLU A 1169 -13.98 -9.12 41.91
N ILE A 1170 -14.99 -9.99 41.71
CA ILE A 1170 -16.01 -10.27 42.74
C ILE A 1170 -15.40 -10.98 43.97
N ILE A 1171 -14.33 -11.76 43.78
CA ILE A 1171 -13.59 -12.39 44.90
C ILE A 1171 -12.77 -11.34 45.68
N LEU A 1172 -12.19 -10.34 45.01
CA LEU A 1172 -11.50 -9.22 45.66
C LEU A 1172 -12.44 -8.36 46.53
N LEU A 1173 -13.67 -8.10 46.06
CA LEU A 1173 -14.67 -7.32 46.81
C LEU A 1173 -15.21 -8.05 48.07
N ARG A 1174 -15.16 -9.38 48.12
CA ARG A 1174 -15.49 -10.14 49.35
C ARG A 1174 -14.43 -9.99 50.45
N GLY A 1175 -13.24 -9.48 50.16
CA GLY A 1175 -12.17 -9.28 51.13
C GLY A 1175 -12.29 -8.01 52.00
N GLN A 1176 -13.09 -7.02 51.61
CA GLN A 1176 -13.04 -5.67 52.22
C GLN A 1176 -14.28 -5.23 53.03
N THR A 1177 -15.31 -6.07 53.21
CA THR A 1177 -16.53 -5.70 53.95
C THR A 1177 -16.67 -6.37 55.32
N HIS A 1178 -15.59 -6.35 56.09
CA HIS A 1178 -15.62 -6.49 57.55
C HIS A 1178 -15.32 -5.14 58.23
N ASN A 1179 -16.22 -4.16 58.06
CA ASN A 1179 -16.55 -3.10 59.04
C ASN A 1179 -17.48 -2.04 58.44
N ARG A 1180 -18.80 -2.13 58.72
CA ARG A 1180 -19.64 -1.04 59.30
C ARG A 1180 -21.13 -1.40 59.26
N THR A 1181 -21.82 -1.04 60.33
CA THR A 1181 -23.25 -1.30 60.61
C THR A 1181 -24.16 -0.18 60.08
N GLY A 1182 -25.35 -0.47 59.54
CA GLY A 1182 -26.33 0.59 59.23
C GLY A 1182 -27.54 0.21 58.35
N THR A 1183 -28.49 -0.53 58.92
CA THR A 1183 -29.87 -0.80 58.44
C THR A 1183 -30.47 0.06 57.29
N LYS A 1184 -30.94 -0.58 56.20
CA LYS A 1184 -32.40 -0.77 55.88
C LYS A 1184 -32.66 -1.60 54.59
N SER A 1185 -33.90 -2.10 54.49
CA SER A 1185 -34.60 -2.69 53.31
C SER A 1185 -33.97 -3.87 52.55
N GLY A 1186 -34.03 -5.07 53.12
CA GLY A 1186 -33.80 -6.35 52.41
C GLY A 1186 -34.95 -6.81 51.50
N HIS A 1187 -35.48 -5.94 50.63
CA HIS A 1187 -36.56 -6.30 49.69
C HIS A 1187 -36.12 -6.37 48.21
N GLU A 1188 -35.03 -5.71 47.81
CA GLU A 1188 -34.57 -5.70 46.41
C GLU A 1188 -33.78 -6.97 46.02
N PHE A 1189 -33.09 -7.60 46.99
CA PHE A 1189 -32.24 -8.77 46.75
C PHE A 1189 -32.99 -10.05 46.33
N ARG A 1190 -34.32 -10.10 46.43
CA ARG A 1190 -35.12 -11.28 46.03
C ARG A 1190 -35.47 -11.31 44.54
N GLY A 1191 -35.52 -10.15 43.86
CA GLY A 1191 -35.76 -10.10 42.41
C GLY A 1191 -34.55 -10.58 41.60
N VAL A 1192 -33.35 -10.14 41.97
CA VAL A 1192 -32.09 -10.45 41.26
C VAL A 1192 -31.80 -11.95 41.25
N ILE A 1193 -32.04 -12.67 42.36
CA ILE A 1193 -31.84 -14.12 42.45
C ILE A 1193 -32.89 -14.91 41.63
N GLN A 1194 -34.01 -14.28 41.28
CA GLN A 1194 -35.07 -14.91 40.48
C GLN A 1194 -34.85 -14.71 38.97
N LEU A 1195 -34.10 -13.68 38.55
CA LEU A 1195 -33.57 -13.59 37.19
C LEU A 1195 -32.40 -14.56 36.97
N LEU A 1196 -31.44 -14.66 37.91
CA LEU A 1196 -30.27 -15.56 37.83
C LEU A 1196 -30.59 -17.08 37.97
N ARG A 1197 -31.84 -17.48 37.70
CA ARG A 1197 -32.36 -18.86 37.79
C ARG A 1197 -33.34 -19.20 36.66
N LYS A 1198 -33.69 -18.24 35.82
CA LYS A 1198 -34.21 -18.49 34.48
C LYS A 1198 -33.03 -18.51 33.52
#